data_AF-A0AAV0SNI4-F1
#
_entry.id   AF-A0AAV0SNI4-F1
#
_cell.length_a   1.000
_cell.length_b   1.000
_cell.length_c   1.000
_cell.angle_alpha   90.00
_cell.angle_beta   90.00
_cell.angle_gamma   90.00
#
_symmetry.space_group_name_H-M   'P 1'
#
loop_
_entity.id
_entity.type
_entity.pdbx_description
1 polymer ?
#
loop_
_entity_poly.entity_id
_entity_poly.type
_entity_poly.pdbx_seq_one_letter_code
_entity_poly.pdbx_strand_id
1 'polypeptide(L)'
;MTTEANASHGALWAAAFGLQGDIQLAQRERYERLKQHMVFQIDATGTTDPLTVTKDVVNSSSNWSQYFTDETLLEEIKTDLDRLYPFGNENFFQNERCMTMLRHVLFVWCRLHPDVAYRQGMHDVVAVVLFALMQTQETESVDVKKLPESTEADTFLLFEAVMLFLKPFYEIVEMRQKGEDEEEERKLFASFSFQKDDSRNGVQSFETTTEKQKQPALHRLCHHIQHELLQQKDPQLYYHLKNLEIIPETYCLRWIRLLFAREYTLKDLLCVWDALILDSRRAVIDFPVINMTEKSDNDLLQLPKLVAGSEETTWTGFPLLRYVCAARLLQMSTQLRQSDNTDCLRILMRTCQEKDLNSTDLERQSRAVELTKFARILQDPMTEETVESENGIKPNDEEEVVAPDGGSKLVEVVLFREGSLGIVLAMAEAPYENRLAVKAFTKDPNRSDGAGQAKASGKVHLGDLLQSINGVPIVDVTTEEVKRRLQLINRPVYIAFSRYKGAYDNCEVTTSEHSAAVKDSDALDSPPSLETTMTELVQPALLPGELCYANVETSMQRLVLSHDGSCLSHYISGKLFITNFRCFFTRLLGRGEVEWQIPVLSILSIDRIDPRAISSAVGSTTLSVENAQVALGFTPDDSYKVVIRCKDTQVARLSIADHDEYEKLVQCLSFLAFPKSLLDAFCFAYSPTVAPSEEVRFDIRQEYKRIGLLSFPDHLRCIDQSSKYTLCETYPRHLIVPADISDIRLKAAAAFRSHQRLPVISWIHPSTGATIVRSSQPLVGLKSARNGEDELLVFLLCCSSNTKAFGRYVIMDARSQLAAVGNKALGKGTENSSNYHGAKLIFMNVENIHAVRQSQLALAATFEPKRSANEDTSSFYGRIESSGWLRHVRLVLKASVDLAYTVHNGRSVLTHCSDGWDRTAQMVALAELMLDPYYRTLCGFQVLVEKEWCAFGHQFALRCGHARSDVSNDQRSPVFLLWIDCVWQYIRQYPTECEFNESFLLALADHVYSCKFGTFMFDCERQRKDLFTKHRVLSIWSEINSQSDRFTNHMYAPSEQATVLAPSTLSKNIKLWKGYFCRWDPTFVPPVPAFQWY
;
A
#
# COMPACT_ATOMS: atom_id res chain seq x y z
N MET A 1 53.62 10.01 -10.15
CA MET A 1 53.25 9.60 -11.52
C MET A 1 52.22 10.60 -11.99
N THR A 2 52.63 11.47 -12.90
CA THR A 2 51.94 12.70 -13.30
C THR A 2 51.72 12.65 -14.82
N THR A 3 50.61 12.03 -15.28
CA THR A 3 50.11 12.07 -16.68
C THR A 3 48.69 11.46 -16.82
N GLU A 4 47.68 11.85 -16.02
CA GLU A 4 46.28 11.36 -16.20
C GLU A 4 45.21 12.46 -16.05
N ALA A 5 45.51 13.71 -16.41
CA ALA A 5 44.60 14.83 -16.12
C ALA A 5 43.62 15.25 -17.24
N ASN A 6 43.70 14.74 -18.48
CA ASN A 6 42.91 15.26 -19.62
C ASN A 6 42.17 14.19 -20.45
N ALA A 7 41.53 13.20 -19.83
CA ALA A 7 40.71 12.20 -20.55
C ALA A 7 39.21 12.56 -20.52
N SER A 8 38.48 12.40 -21.63
CA SER A 8 37.01 12.56 -21.66
C SER A 8 36.33 11.44 -20.86
N HIS A 9 35.11 11.69 -20.36
CA HIS A 9 34.32 10.69 -19.61
C HIS A 9 34.19 9.37 -20.39
N GLY A 10 33.93 9.45 -21.70
CA GLY A 10 33.86 8.27 -22.55
C GLY A 10 35.16 7.46 -22.63
N ALA A 11 36.33 8.12 -22.60
CA ALA A 11 37.62 7.42 -22.55
C ALA A 11 37.84 6.70 -21.21
N LEU A 12 37.41 7.32 -20.10
CA LEU A 12 37.43 6.68 -18.78
C LEU A 12 36.49 5.47 -18.72
N TRP A 13 35.30 5.55 -19.32
CA TRP A 13 34.35 4.44 -19.37
C TRP A 13 34.88 3.29 -20.24
N ALA A 14 35.51 3.60 -21.37
CA ALA A 14 36.15 2.60 -22.23
C ALA A 14 37.25 1.86 -21.47
N ALA A 15 38.09 2.60 -20.75
CA ALA A 15 39.11 2.04 -19.86
C ALA A 15 38.50 1.09 -18.80
N ALA A 16 37.44 1.54 -18.12
CA ALA A 16 36.78 0.81 -17.05
C ALA A 16 36.12 -0.50 -17.52
N PHE A 17 35.63 -0.52 -18.75
CA PHE A 17 35.06 -1.72 -19.38
C PHE A 17 36.12 -2.65 -19.98
N GLY A 18 37.40 -2.25 -20.04
CA GLY A 18 38.48 -3.05 -20.63
C GLY A 18 38.67 -2.84 -22.15
N LEU A 19 38.05 -1.79 -22.72
CA LEU A 19 38.19 -1.40 -24.12
C LEU A 19 39.41 -0.48 -24.30
N GLN A 20 40.62 -1.06 -24.23
CA GLN A 20 41.87 -0.34 -24.49
C GLN A 20 42.80 -1.13 -25.43
N GLY A 21 43.71 -0.41 -26.11
CA GLY A 21 44.75 -1.01 -26.95
C GLY A 21 44.17 -1.84 -28.10
N ASP A 22 44.72 -3.03 -28.32
CA ASP A 22 44.37 -3.91 -29.44
C ASP A 22 42.91 -4.39 -29.39
N ILE A 23 42.33 -4.52 -28.19
CA ILE A 23 40.92 -4.94 -28.02
C ILE A 23 39.98 -3.88 -28.58
N GLN A 24 40.23 -2.59 -28.29
CA GLN A 24 39.40 -1.50 -28.79
C GLN A 24 39.47 -1.39 -30.32
N LEU A 25 40.66 -1.54 -30.90
CA LEU A 25 40.85 -1.52 -32.36
C LEU A 25 40.12 -2.68 -33.05
N ALA A 26 40.23 -3.89 -32.51
CA ALA A 26 39.53 -5.06 -33.01
C ALA A 26 38.00 -4.88 -32.95
N GLN A 27 37.47 -4.41 -31.83
CA GLN A 27 36.03 -4.21 -31.64
C GLN A 27 35.46 -3.07 -32.50
N ARG A 28 36.23 -2.00 -32.76
CA ARG A 28 35.84 -0.95 -33.73
C ARG A 28 35.70 -1.53 -35.13
N GLU A 29 36.63 -2.38 -35.55
CA GLU A 29 36.54 -3.05 -36.85
C GLU A 29 35.34 -4.00 -36.92
N ARG A 30 35.00 -4.72 -35.83
CA ARG A 30 33.76 -5.51 -35.76
C ARG A 30 32.53 -4.65 -36.00
N TYR A 31 32.42 -3.48 -35.35
CA TYR A 31 31.28 -2.58 -35.57
C TYR A 31 31.19 -2.11 -37.03
N GLU A 32 32.30 -1.66 -37.63
CA GLU A 32 32.28 -1.17 -39.02
C GLU A 32 31.89 -2.28 -40.01
N ARG A 33 32.40 -3.49 -39.82
CA ARG A 33 31.98 -4.66 -40.61
C ARG A 33 30.49 -4.97 -40.40
N LEU A 34 30.00 -4.99 -39.16
CA LEU A 34 28.57 -5.23 -38.87
C LEU A 34 27.67 -4.17 -39.48
N LYS A 35 28.04 -2.90 -39.40
CA LYS A 35 27.33 -1.78 -40.00
C LYS A 35 27.26 -1.92 -41.52
N GLN A 36 28.37 -2.25 -42.19
CA GLN A 36 28.38 -2.49 -43.64
C GLN A 36 27.49 -3.66 -44.08
N HIS A 37 27.40 -4.72 -43.25
CA HIS A 37 26.58 -5.90 -43.56
C HIS A 37 25.09 -5.71 -43.23
N MET A 38 24.77 -4.93 -42.19
CA MET A 38 23.40 -4.80 -41.66
C MET A 38 22.69 -3.51 -42.09
N VAL A 39 23.40 -2.40 -42.24
CA VAL A 39 22.80 -1.11 -42.64
C VAL A 39 22.74 -1.04 -44.16
N PHE A 40 21.54 -1.21 -44.69
CA PHE A 40 21.28 -1.19 -46.14
C PHE A 40 21.61 0.19 -46.73
N GLN A 41 22.61 0.28 -47.63
CA GLN A 41 22.90 1.45 -48.44
C GLN A 41 22.50 1.17 -49.90
N ILE A 42 21.66 2.03 -50.47
CA ILE A 42 21.38 2.04 -51.91
C ILE A 42 22.54 2.79 -52.56
N ASP A 43 23.48 2.07 -53.17
CA ASP A 43 24.53 2.70 -53.96
C ASP A 43 23.92 3.38 -55.19
N ALA A 44 24.41 4.57 -55.54
CA ALA A 44 24.03 5.31 -56.75
C ALA A 44 24.28 4.55 -58.07
N THR A 45 24.89 3.37 -58.02
CA THR A 45 25.13 2.45 -59.13
C THR A 45 24.05 1.38 -59.30
N GLY A 46 23.05 1.30 -58.41
CA GLY A 46 21.87 0.41 -58.54
C GLY A 46 22.17 -1.09 -58.39
N THR A 47 23.31 -1.46 -57.80
CA THR A 47 23.75 -2.86 -57.65
C THR A 47 23.17 -3.57 -56.42
N THR A 48 22.55 -2.84 -55.49
CA THR A 48 21.84 -3.36 -54.31
C THR A 48 20.35 -3.07 -54.36
N ASP A 49 19.78 -2.82 -55.54
CA ASP A 49 18.33 -2.69 -55.71
C ASP A 49 17.69 -4.10 -55.75
N PRO A 50 16.77 -4.45 -54.82
CA PRO A 50 16.04 -5.71 -54.86
C PRO A 50 15.26 -5.93 -56.17
N LEU A 51 15.07 -4.89 -56.98
CA LEU A 51 14.40 -4.91 -58.27
C LEU A 51 15.34 -5.17 -59.46
N THR A 52 16.67 -5.13 -59.30
CA THR A 52 17.64 -5.36 -60.40
C THR A 52 18.19 -6.79 -60.46
N VAL A 53 17.93 -7.62 -59.45
CA VAL A 53 18.32 -9.05 -59.45
C VAL A 53 17.39 -9.85 -60.36
N THR A 54 17.79 -9.98 -61.62
CA THR A 54 17.09 -10.80 -62.61
C THR A 54 17.47 -12.27 -62.46
N LYS A 55 16.44 -13.09 -62.18
CA LYS A 55 16.32 -14.52 -62.47
C LYS A 55 17.51 -15.40 -62.04
N ASP A 56 17.47 -15.90 -60.79
CA ASP A 56 17.53 -17.34 -60.49
C ASP A 56 17.40 -17.66 -58.97
N VAL A 57 16.36 -18.47 -58.65
CA VAL A 57 16.27 -19.50 -57.58
C VAL A 57 16.12 -19.11 -56.07
N VAL A 58 14.85 -19.19 -55.60
CA VAL A 58 14.32 -19.77 -54.32
C VAL A 58 14.49 -19.07 -52.95
N ASN A 59 15.33 -18.03 -52.76
CA ASN A 59 15.46 -17.38 -51.42
C ASN A 59 14.90 -15.95 -51.28
N SER A 60 14.02 -15.51 -52.18
CA SER A 60 13.51 -14.12 -52.15
C SER A 60 12.59 -13.79 -50.96
N SER A 61 11.96 -14.77 -50.29
CA SER A 61 11.05 -14.49 -49.17
C SER A 61 11.78 -14.07 -47.88
N SER A 62 13.04 -14.46 -47.66
CA SER A 62 13.81 -14.09 -46.46
C SER A 62 14.37 -12.68 -46.52
N ASN A 63 14.76 -12.19 -47.71
CA ASN A 63 15.36 -10.86 -47.83
C ASN A 63 14.32 -9.74 -47.78
N TRP A 64 13.13 -9.94 -48.35
CA TRP A 64 12.04 -8.95 -48.26
C TRP A 64 11.41 -8.89 -46.87
N SER A 65 11.21 -10.03 -46.20
CA SER A 65 10.71 -10.05 -44.81
C SER A 65 11.70 -9.38 -43.86
N GLN A 66 13.00 -9.60 -44.05
CA GLN A 66 14.05 -8.91 -43.30
C GLN A 66 14.06 -7.41 -43.60
N TYR A 67 13.94 -7.01 -44.88
CA TYR A 67 13.88 -5.61 -45.28
C TYR A 67 12.72 -4.85 -44.62
N PHE A 68 11.49 -5.37 -44.66
CA PHE A 68 10.34 -4.72 -44.02
C PHE A 68 10.44 -4.73 -42.49
N THR A 69 11.08 -5.74 -41.89
CA THR A 69 11.36 -5.77 -40.45
C THR A 69 12.39 -4.70 -40.06
N ASP A 70 13.40 -4.48 -40.92
CA ASP A 70 14.43 -3.48 -40.70
C ASP A 70 13.89 -2.06 -40.94
N GLU A 71 13.00 -1.87 -41.93
CA GLU A 71 12.32 -0.60 -42.20
C GLU A 71 11.41 -0.21 -41.02
N THR A 72 10.59 -1.13 -40.53
CA THR A 72 9.73 -0.89 -39.35
C THR A 72 10.54 -0.60 -38.08
N LEU A 73 11.64 -1.30 -37.85
CA LEU A 73 12.57 -1.03 -36.75
C LEU A 73 13.20 0.36 -36.87
N LEU A 74 13.63 0.76 -38.07
CA LEU A 74 14.20 2.08 -38.33
C LEU A 74 13.18 3.21 -38.14
N GLU A 75 11.92 3.01 -38.53
CA GLU A 75 10.84 3.97 -38.29
C GLU A 75 10.54 4.14 -36.79
N GLU A 76 10.55 3.05 -36.02
CA GLU A 76 10.34 3.09 -34.57
C GLU A 76 11.48 3.87 -33.88
N ILE A 77 12.74 3.54 -34.22
CA ILE A 77 13.93 4.26 -33.74
C ILE A 77 13.85 5.74 -34.11
N LYS A 78 13.50 6.06 -35.36
CA LYS A 78 13.41 7.44 -35.84
C LYS A 78 12.35 8.24 -35.09
N THR A 79 11.17 7.68 -34.89
CA THR A 79 10.05 8.36 -34.20
C THR A 79 10.43 8.80 -32.79
N ASP A 80 11.24 8.00 -32.10
CA ASP A 80 11.72 8.31 -30.76
C ASP A 80 12.93 9.26 -30.77
N LEU A 81 13.86 9.10 -31.72
CA LEU A 81 14.97 10.04 -31.90
C LEU A 81 14.48 11.45 -32.24
N ASP A 82 13.42 11.57 -33.05
CA ASP A 82 12.79 12.86 -33.36
C ASP A 82 12.17 13.53 -32.10
N ARG A 83 12.00 12.78 -31.00
CA ARG A 83 11.50 13.28 -29.70
C ARG A 83 12.62 13.46 -28.66
N LEU A 84 13.88 13.19 -29.01
CA LEU A 84 15.03 13.33 -28.12
C LEU A 84 15.39 14.82 -27.94
N TYR A 85 14.91 15.41 -26.85
CA TYR A 85 15.19 16.81 -26.48
C TYR A 85 15.74 16.90 -25.05
N PRO A 86 17.02 16.53 -24.82
CA PRO A 86 17.64 16.70 -23.51
C PRO A 86 17.80 18.20 -23.21
N PHE A 87 17.30 18.60 -22.05
CA PHE A 87 17.26 19.99 -21.61
C PHE A 87 18.65 20.65 -21.65
N GLY A 88 18.75 21.82 -22.29
CA GLY A 88 19.98 22.61 -22.40
C GLY A 88 20.98 22.09 -23.44
N ASN A 89 20.65 21.01 -24.16
CA ASN A 89 21.48 20.43 -25.21
C ASN A 89 20.66 20.20 -26.50
N GLU A 90 19.55 20.90 -26.70
CA GLU A 90 18.66 20.63 -27.84
C GLU A 90 19.39 20.82 -29.18
N ASN A 91 20.22 21.86 -29.29
CA ASN A 91 21.01 22.16 -30.49
C ASN A 91 22.07 21.10 -30.81
N PHE A 92 22.59 20.40 -29.79
CA PHE A 92 23.58 19.34 -29.96
C PHE A 92 22.98 18.12 -30.63
N PHE A 93 21.79 17.69 -30.18
CA PHE A 93 21.11 16.52 -30.74
C PHE A 93 20.31 16.83 -32.01
N GLN A 94 19.95 18.09 -32.26
CA GLN A 94 19.36 18.52 -33.56
C GLN A 94 20.32 18.40 -34.75
N ASN A 95 21.58 18.03 -34.54
CA ASN A 95 22.53 17.80 -35.62
C ASN A 95 22.24 16.47 -36.35
N GLU A 96 22.00 16.55 -37.67
CA GLU A 96 21.78 15.41 -38.57
C GLU A 96 22.85 14.30 -38.45
N ARG A 97 24.13 14.68 -38.23
CA ARG A 97 25.22 13.71 -38.07
C ARG A 97 25.07 12.91 -36.77
N CYS A 98 24.72 13.58 -35.68
CA CYS A 98 24.49 12.93 -34.38
C CYS A 98 23.27 11.99 -34.44
N MET A 99 22.15 12.45 -34.99
CA MET A 99 20.95 11.61 -35.15
C MET A 99 21.21 10.39 -36.05
N THR A 100 21.99 10.57 -37.12
CA THR A 100 22.39 9.46 -37.99
C THR A 100 23.24 8.43 -37.25
N MET A 101 24.21 8.87 -36.45
CA MET A 101 25.04 7.98 -35.63
C MET A 101 24.20 7.21 -34.61
N LEU A 102 23.33 7.89 -33.85
CA LEU A 102 22.44 7.24 -32.88
C LEU A 102 21.52 6.21 -33.53
N ARG A 103 20.98 6.53 -34.71
CA ARG A 103 20.15 5.62 -35.50
C ARG A 103 20.91 4.36 -35.90
N HIS A 104 22.14 4.48 -36.40
CA HIS A 104 22.95 3.31 -36.78
C HIS A 104 23.30 2.45 -35.57
N VAL A 105 23.75 3.07 -34.47
CA VAL A 105 24.12 2.36 -33.24
C VAL A 105 22.95 1.55 -32.68
N LEU A 106 21.77 2.18 -32.56
CA LEU A 106 20.55 1.52 -32.08
C LEU A 106 20.11 0.40 -33.01
N PHE A 107 20.15 0.63 -34.32
CA PHE A 107 19.74 -0.36 -35.31
C PHE A 107 20.65 -1.60 -35.28
N VAL A 108 21.97 -1.41 -35.33
CA VAL A 108 22.94 -2.51 -35.27
C VAL A 108 22.79 -3.29 -33.96
N TRP A 109 22.64 -2.59 -32.83
CA TRP A 109 22.45 -3.26 -31.54
C TRP A 109 21.15 -4.09 -31.49
N CYS A 110 20.03 -3.55 -31.97
CA CYS A 110 18.75 -4.27 -31.97
C CYS A 110 18.77 -5.51 -32.88
N ARG A 111 19.53 -5.47 -33.99
CA ARG A 111 19.74 -6.62 -34.88
C ARG A 111 20.57 -7.72 -34.22
N LEU A 112 21.53 -7.35 -33.37
CA LEU A 112 22.34 -8.29 -32.59
C LEU A 112 21.59 -8.88 -31.37
N HIS A 113 20.58 -8.17 -30.87
CA HIS A 113 19.81 -8.53 -29.68
C HIS A 113 18.29 -8.63 -29.97
N PRO A 114 17.86 -9.58 -30.83
CA PRO A 114 16.46 -9.76 -31.17
C PRO A 114 15.59 -10.18 -29.97
N ASP A 115 16.20 -10.76 -28.94
CA ASP A 115 15.55 -11.16 -27.69
C ASP A 115 15.06 -9.97 -26.85
N VAL A 116 15.68 -8.81 -27.00
CA VAL A 116 15.26 -7.57 -26.34
C VAL A 116 14.40 -6.73 -27.28
N ALA A 117 14.81 -6.67 -28.56
CA ALA A 117 14.34 -5.75 -29.58
C ALA A 117 14.48 -4.27 -29.16
N TYR A 118 14.15 -3.33 -30.06
CA TYR A 118 14.14 -1.92 -29.70
C TYR A 118 13.05 -1.64 -28.66
N ARG A 119 13.38 -0.80 -27.67
CA ARG A 119 12.45 -0.38 -26.62
C ARG A 119 12.63 1.11 -26.37
N GLN A 120 11.50 1.81 -26.29
CA GLN A 120 11.46 3.22 -25.93
C GLN A 120 12.28 3.48 -24.65
N GLY A 121 13.22 4.42 -24.75
CA GLY A 121 14.19 4.76 -23.71
C GLY A 121 15.62 4.34 -24.03
N MET A 122 15.85 3.38 -24.92
CA MET A 122 17.22 3.04 -25.38
C MET A 122 17.89 4.22 -26.08
N HIS A 123 17.11 5.04 -26.81
CA HIS A 123 17.58 6.29 -27.42
C HIS A 123 18.08 7.31 -26.39
N ASP A 124 17.44 7.40 -25.21
CA ASP A 124 17.90 8.26 -24.11
C ASP A 124 19.26 7.75 -23.57
N VAL A 125 19.44 6.43 -23.44
CA VAL A 125 20.67 5.81 -22.92
C VAL A 125 21.86 6.02 -23.88
N VAL A 126 21.68 5.75 -25.18
CA VAL A 126 22.76 5.96 -26.18
C VAL A 126 23.11 7.44 -26.35
N ALA A 127 22.15 8.35 -26.15
CA ALA A 127 22.40 9.78 -26.21
C ALA A 127 23.40 10.24 -25.13
N VAL A 128 23.31 9.68 -23.92
CA VAL A 128 24.27 9.95 -22.83
C VAL A 128 25.67 9.48 -23.20
N VAL A 129 25.79 8.29 -23.81
CA VAL A 129 27.07 7.73 -24.25
C VAL A 129 27.73 8.63 -25.30
N LEU A 130 26.97 9.04 -26.32
CA LEU A 130 27.48 9.95 -27.36
C LEU A 130 27.93 11.28 -26.76
N PHE A 131 27.14 11.83 -25.83
CA PHE A 131 27.48 13.07 -25.13
C PHE A 131 28.78 12.94 -24.31
N ALA A 132 28.98 11.83 -23.59
CA ALA A 132 30.16 11.59 -22.77
C ALA A 132 31.47 11.49 -23.57
N LEU A 133 31.39 10.97 -24.80
CA LEU A 133 32.54 10.91 -25.73
C LEU A 133 32.90 12.28 -26.30
N MET A 134 31.91 13.17 -26.44
CA MET A 134 32.06 14.48 -27.08
C MET A 134 32.41 15.61 -26.10
N GLN A 135 32.22 15.42 -24.79
CA GLN A 135 32.62 16.39 -23.77
C GLN A 135 34.13 16.31 -23.46
N THR A 136 34.90 17.29 -23.94
CA THR A 136 36.26 17.58 -23.45
C THR A 136 36.20 18.69 -22.40
N GLN A 137 36.92 18.55 -21.28
CA GLN A 137 36.81 19.43 -20.10
C GLN A 137 37.04 20.94 -20.34
N GLU A 138 37.42 21.41 -21.53
CA GLU A 138 37.86 22.81 -21.77
C GLU A 138 37.13 23.61 -22.88
N THR A 139 36.05 23.13 -23.51
CA THR A 139 35.40 23.92 -24.59
C THR A 139 33.87 23.89 -24.59
N GLU A 140 33.24 25.03 -24.28
CA GLU A 140 31.77 25.25 -24.32
C GLU A 140 31.17 25.26 -25.74
N SER A 141 31.96 25.04 -26.80
CA SER A 141 31.44 24.92 -28.17
C SER A 141 32.12 23.77 -28.92
N VAL A 142 31.47 22.61 -28.92
CA VAL A 142 31.89 21.46 -29.73
C VAL A 142 31.48 21.72 -31.18
N ASP A 143 32.44 22.01 -32.06
CA ASP A 143 32.19 22.13 -33.50
C ASP A 143 31.98 20.73 -34.09
N VAL A 144 30.70 20.35 -34.28
CA VAL A 144 30.26 19.04 -34.82
C VAL A 144 30.84 18.73 -36.23
N LYS A 145 31.51 19.70 -36.86
CA LYS A 145 32.19 19.53 -38.15
C LYS A 145 33.54 18.79 -38.06
N LYS A 146 34.13 18.60 -36.86
CA LYS A 146 35.41 17.89 -36.66
C LYS A 146 35.31 16.62 -35.80
N LEU A 147 34.30 15.77 -36.01
CA LEU A 147 34.24 14.48 -35.30
C LEU A 147 35.31 13.49 -35.82
N PRO A 148 36.06 12.82 -34.92
CA PRO A 148 36.88 11.65 -35.27
C PRO A 148 36.05 10.56 -35.92
N GLU A 149 36.59 9.90 -36.95
CA GLU A 149 35.89 8.83 -37.67
C GLU A 149 35.50 7.65 -36.78
N SER A 150 36.24 7.40 -35.69
CA SER A 150 35.95 6.32 -34.75
C SER A 150 34.82 6.59 -33.75
N THR A 151 34.25 7.81 -33.71
CA THR A 151 33.29 8.20 -32.66
C THR A 151 32.03 7.35 -32.67
N GLU A 152 31.54 6.96 -33.85
CA GLU A 152 30.33 6.14 -33.98
C GLU A 152 30.59 4.72 -33.44
N ALA A 153 31.73 4.13 -33.82
CA ALA A 153 32.16 2.84 -33.32
C ALA A 153 32.35 2.87 -31.79
N ASP A 154 33.02 3.87 -31.24
CA ASP A 154 33.20 4.02 -29.79
C ASP A 154 31.86 4.19 -29.04
N THR A 155 30.90 4.89 -29.66
CA THR A 155 29.54 5.03 -29.12
C THR A 155 28.83 3.68 -29.06
N PHE A 156 28.93 2.87 -30.12
CA PHE A 156 28.38 1.52 -30.14
C PHE A 156 29.00 0.63 -29.05
N LEU A 157 30.33 0.62 -28.92
CA LEU A 157 31.02 -0.24 -27.97
C LEU A 157 30.65 0.08 -26.52
N LEU A 158 30.61 1.37 -26.17
CA LEU A 158 30.18 1.80 -24.83
C LEU A 158 28.70 1.54 -24.59
N PHE A 159 27.84 1.72 -25.61
CA PHE A 159 26.41 1.40 -25.51
C PHE A 159 26.18 -0.10 -25.34
N GLU A 160 26.88 -0.96 -26.10
CA GLU A 160 26.84 -2.42 -25.97
C GLU A 160 27.25 -2.84 -24.54
N ALA A 161 28.35 -2.27 -24.02
CA ALA A 161 28.83 -2.52 -22.66
C ALA A 161 27.82 -2.11 -21.57
N VAL A 162 27.23 -0.92 -21.66
CA VAL A 162 26.19 -0.44 -20.72
C VAL A 162 24.94 -1.33 -20.80
N MET A 163 24.54 -1.70 -22.02
CA MET A 163 23.37 -2.53 -22.24
C MET A 163 23.52 -3.94 -21.69
N LEU A 164 24.72 -4.51 -21.55
CA LEU A 164 24.90 -5.81 -20.86
C LEU A 164 24.38 -5.77 -19.41
N PHE A 165 24.55 -4.65 -18.71
CA PHE A 165 24.05 -4.47 -17.35
C PHE A 165 22.55 -4.13 -17.30
N LEU A 166 22.02 -3.49 -18.35
CA LEU A 166 20.60 -3.10 -18.41
C LEU A 166 19.70 -4.15 -19.05
N LYS A 167 20.24 -5.04 -19.88
CA LYS A 167 19.51 -6.04 -20.66
C LYS A 167 18.48 -6.83 -19.82
N PRO A 168 18.79 -7.32 -18.60
CA PRO A 168 17.81 -8.03 -17.77
C PRO A 168 16.57 -7.20 -17.39
N PHE A 169 16.65 -5.86 -17.46
CA PHE A 169 15.56 -4.95 -17.16
C PHE A 169 14.67 -4.61 -18.38
N TYR A 170 15.13 -5.00 -19.58
CA TYR A 170 14.40 -4.90 -20.84
C TYR A 170 13.84 -6.24 -21.34
N GLU A 171 14.36 -7.38 -20.87
CA GLU A 171 13.87 -8.72 -21.19
C GLU A 171 12.40 -8.95 -20.76
N ILE A 172 11.59 -9.50 -21.67
CA ILE A 172 10.23 -9.95 -21.39
C ILE A 172 10.27 -11.46 -21.15
N VAL A 173 9.97 -11.90 -19.93
CA VAL A 173 9.91 -13.34 -19.62
C VAL A 173 8.68 -13.95 -20.32
N GLU A 174 8.91 -14.79 -21.33
CA GLU A 174 7.90 -15.74 -21.81
C GLU A 174 7.62 -16.75 -20.69
N MET A 175 6.46 -16.64 -20.05
CA MET A 175 6.02 -17.58 -19.03
C MET A 175 5.65 -18.91 -19.73
N ARG A 176 6.60 -19.85 -19.83
CA ARG A 176 6.32 -21.22 -20.29
C ARG A 176 5.33 -21.90 -19.34
N GLN A 177 4.09 -22.05 -19.80
CA GLN A 177 3.11 -22.98 -19.24
C GLN A 177 3.48 -24.41 -19.65
N LYS A 178 3.24 -25.40 -18.78
CA LYS A 178 3.43 -26.82 -19.11
C LYS A 178 2.10 -27.57 -18.84
N GLY A 179 1.59 -28.24 -19.88
CA GLY A 179 0.41 -29.12 -19.89
C GLY A 179 -0.65 -28.65 -20.89
N GLU A 180 -0.38 -28.73 -22.20
CA GLU A 180 -0.83 -29.81 -23.11
C GLU A 180 -2.34 -29.78 -23.41
N ASP A 181 -2.73 -28.82 -24.27
CA ASP A 181 -3.39 -29.08 -25.55
C ASP A 181 -3.39 -27.76 -26.36
N GLU A 182 -2.22 -27.44 -26.91
CA GLU A 182 -2.02 -26.36 -27.90
C GLU A 182 -1.46 -26.98 -29.18
N GLU A 183 -2.35 -27.34 -30.11
CA GLU A 183 -1.95 -27.60 -31.50
C GLU A 183 -2.51 -26.56 -32.49
N GLU A 184 -3.13 -25.47 -32.03
CA GLU A 184 -3.58 -24.39 -32.93
C GLU A 184 -2.86 -23.03 -32.77
N GLU A 185 -2.12 -22.77 -31.69
CA GLU A 185 -1.35 -21.51 -31.56
C GLU A 185 0.03 -21.53 -32.25
N ARG A 186 0.49 -22.68 -32.76
CA ARG A 186 1.76 -22.78 -33.51
C ARG A 186 1.70 -22.29 -34.97
N LYS A 187 0.59 -21.71 -35.43
CA LYS A 187 0.46 -21.18 -36.79
C LYS A 187 0.81 -19.70 -36.97
N LEU A 188 1.23 -18.98 -35.93
CA LEU A 188 1.59 -17.56 -36.08
C LEU A 188 3.10 -17.24 -36.00
N PHE A 189 3.96 -18.22 -35.68
CA PHE A 189 5.42 -18.00 -35.73
C PHE A 189 6.22 -19.18 -36.33
N ALA A 190 5.55 -20.12 -37.01
CA ALA A 190 6.21 -21.17 -37.80
C ALA A 190 6.51 -20.70 -39.24
N SER A 191 7.38 -19.68 -39.33
CA SER A 191 8.26 -19.44 -40.47
C SER A 191 9.40 -18.65 -39.85
N PHE A 192 10.48 -19.25 -39.38
CA PHE A 192 11.44 -20.07 -40.09
C PHE A 192 12.14 -21.02 -39.11
N SER A 193 12.31 -22.28 -39.48
CA SER A 193 13.21 -23.21 -38.79
C SER A 193 14.57 -23.23 -39.47
N PHE A 194 15.67 -23.28 -38.71
CA PHE A 194 16.81 -24.12 -39.09
C PHE A 194 17.48 -24.78 -37.87
N GLN A 195 17.88 -26.03 -38.10
CA GLN A 195 18.25 -27.11 -37.18
C GLN A 195 19.65 -26.97 -36.56
N LYS A 196 19.86 -27.63 -35.40
CA LYS A 196 21.04 -28.46 -35.00
C LYS A 196 21.07 -28.63 -33.48
N ASP A 197 21.58 -29.68 -32.85
CA ASP A 197 21.90 -31.07 -33.18
C ASP A 197 22.14 -31.68 -31.78
N ASP A 198 21.51 -32.81 -31.46
CA ASP A 198 21.68 -33.50 -30.17
C ASP A 198 23.04 -34.21 -30.11
N SER A 199 23.80 -34.03 -29.03
CA SER A 199 24.83 -35.00 -28.61
C SER A 199 25.19 -34.92 -27.12
N ARG A 200 24.95 -36.05 -26.43
CA ARG A 200 25.69 -36.64 -25.28
C ARG A 200 25.26 -36.32 -23.82
N ASN A 201 24.47 -37.27 -23.30
CA ASN A 201 24.62 -38.07 -22.06
C ASN A 201 25.42 -37.53 -20.85
N GLY A 202 24.75 -37.53 -19.69
CA GLY A 202 25.34 -37.62 -18.34
C GLY A 202 24.25 -37.80 -17.27
N VAL A 203 24.49 -38.71 -16.32
CA VAL A 203 23.52 -39.34 -15.40
C VAL A 203 23.54 -38.72 -13.98
N GLN A 204 22.40 -38.81 -13.25
CA GLN A 204 22.16 -38.60 -11.79
C GLN A 204 22.27 -37.16 -11.26
N SER A 205 21.37 -36.64 -10.40
CA SER A 205 20.85 -37.21 -9.15
C SER A 205 19.56 -36.50 -8.69
N PHE A 206 18.79 -37.19 -7.84
CA PHE A 206 17.58 -36.70 -7.16
C PHE A 206 17.94 -35.70 -6.05
N GLU A 207 17.49 -34.45 -6.12
CA GLU A 207 17.27 -33.59 -4.95
C GLU A 207 15.98 -32.78 -5.09
N THR A 208 15.23 -32.73 -3.99
CA THR A 208 13.91 -32.15 -3.85
C THR A 208 14.04 -30.69 -3.44
N THR A 209 13.77 -29.75 -4.34
CA THR A 209 13.60 -28.33 -3.98
C THR A 209 12.49 -27.67 -4.81
N THR A 210 11.54 -27.06 -4.10
CA THR A 210 10.45 -26.19 -4.56
C THR A 210 10.88 -25.19 -5.64
N GLU A 211 10.33 -25.32 -6.85
CA GLU A 211 10.48 -24.33 -7.92
C GLU A 211 9.63 -23.08 -7.62
N LYS A 212 10.26 -22.02 -7.10
CA LYS A 212 9.71 -20.65 -7.09
C LYS A 212 9.68 -20.14 -8.54
N GLN A 213 8.50 -19.72 -9.02
CA GLN A 213 8.36 -18.98 -10.28
C GLN A 213 9.29 -17.75 -10.27
N LYS A 214 10.22 -17.65 -11.24
CA LYS A 214 11.20 -16.55 -11.33
C LYS A 214 10.50 -15.24 -11.72
N GLN A 215 10.35 -14.32 -10.77
CA GLN A 215 9.92 -12.95 -11.03
C GLN A 215 10.92 -12.19 -11.95
N PRO A 216 10.47 -11.29 -12.84
CA PRO A 216 11.34 -10.49 -13.71
C PRO A 216 12.39 -9.69 -12.92
N ALA A 217 13.60 -9.52 -13.47
CA ALA A 217 14.71 -8.85 -12.79
C ALA A 217 14.38 -7.40 -12.39
N LEU A 218 13.66 -6.66 -13.25
CA LEU A 218 13.24 -5.29 -12.96
C LEU A 218 12.29 -5.22 -11.76
N HIS A 219 11.29 -6.10 -11.71
CA HIS A 219 10.34 -6.17 -10.59
C HIS A 219 11.06 -6.47 -9.27
N ARG A 220 11.99 -7.45 -9.30
CA ARG A 220 12.83 -7.78 -8.13
C ARG A 220 13.64 -6.57 -7.65
N LEU A 221 14.22 -5.79 -8.56
CA LEU A 221 15.01 -4.61 -8.21
C LEU A 221 14.14 -3.48 -7.64
N CYS A 222 13.02 -3.13 -8.28
CA CYS A 222 12.07 -2.12 -7.78
C CYS A 222 11.59 -2.48 -6.37
N HIS A 223 11.22 -3.74 -6.16
CA HIS A 223 10.71 -4.20 -4.89
C HIS A 223 11.80 -4.23 -3.81
N HIS A 224 13.03 -4.61 -4.16
CA HIS A 224 14.19 -4.53 -3.25
C HIS A 224 14.48 -3.08 -2.82
N ILE A 225 14.43 -2.12 -3.74
CA ILE A 225 14.69 -0.71 -3.42
C ILE A 225 13.69 -0.18 -2.38
N GLN A 226 12.38 -0.38 -2.59
CA GLN A 226 11.37 0.17 -1.68
C GLN A 226 11.10 -0.72 -0.45
N HIS A 227 10.95 -2.03 -0.63
CA HIS A 227 10.51 -2.91 0.44
C HIS A 227 11.63 -3.50 1.28
N GLU A 228 12.89 -3.38 0.85
CA GLU A 228 14.04 -3.84 1.64
C GLU A 228 14.97 -2.69 1.99
N LEU A 229 15.58 -2.02 0.99
CA LEU A 229 16.54 -0.95 1.23
C LEU A 229 15.90 0.26 1.91
N LEU A 230 14.79 0.78 1.37
CA LEU A 230 14.11 1.93 1.98
C LEU A 230 13.53 1.57 3.36
N GLN A 231 12.95 0.38 3.52
CA GLN A 231 12.48 -0.07 4.83
C GLN A 231 13.62 -0.11 5.86
N GLN A 232 14.82 -0.55 5.47
CA GLN A 232 15.98 -0.61 6.36
C GLN A 232 16.58 0.77 6.67
N LYS A 233 16.55 1.70 5.71
CA LYS A 233 17.23 3.00 5.81
C LYS A 233 16.32 4.12 6.32
N ASP A 234 15.07 4.17 5.90
CA ASP A 234 14.04 5.10 6.39
C ASP A 234 12.67 4.39 6.48
N PRO A 235 12.45 3.63 7.57
CA PRO A 235 11.21 2.89 7.77
C PRO A 235 9.97 3.78 7.70
N GLN A 236 10.08 5.05 8.11
CA GLN A 236 8.94 5.96 8.14
C GLN A 236 8.51 6.39 6.75
N LEU A 237 9.47 6.76 5.89
CA LEU A 237 9.16 7.03 4.50
C LEU A 237 8.61 5.78 3.81
N TYR A 238 9.18 4.60 4.11
CA TYR A 238 8.66 3.33 3.61
C TYR A 238 7.18 3.12 3.98
N TYR A 239 6.83 3.22 5.26
CA TYR A 239 5.44 3.04 5.70
C TYR A 239 4.54 4.13 5.12
N HIS A 240 5.02 5.36 4.97
CA HIS A 240 4.27 6.44 4.32
C HIS A 240 3.93 6.12 2.86
N LEU A 241 4.93 5.77 2.04
CA LEU A 241 4.71 5.40 0.63
C LEU A 241 3.84 4.14 0.49
N LYS A 242 4.01 3.17 1.40
CA LYS A 242 3.18 1.97 1.47
C LYS A 242 1.73 2.28 1.81
N ASN A 243 1.49 3.14 2.81
CA ASN A 243 0.15 3.58 3.23
C ASN A 243 -0.56 4.39 2.15
N LEU A 244 0.21 5.10 1.32
CA LEU A 244 -0.30 5.80 0.14
C LEU A 244 -0.47 4.88 -1.08
N GLU A 245 -0.21 3.58 -0.97
CA GLU A 245 -0.27 2.62 -2.09
C GLU A 245 0.62 3.02 -3.29
N ILE A 246 1.77 3.67 -3.04
CA ILE A 246 2.72 4.05 -4.08
C ILE A 246 3.58 2.83 -4.41
N ILE A 247 3.32 2.27 -5.58
CA ILE A 247 3.97 1.07 -6.10
C ILE A 247 5.37 1.45 -6.64
N PRO A 248 6.45 0.73 -6.29
CA PRO A 248 7.81 1.10 -6.69
C PRO A 248 8.00 1.13 -8.20
N GLU A 249 7.33 0.25 -8.95
CA GLU A 249 7.39 0.23 -10.41
C GLU A 249 6.90 1.53 -11.05
N THR A 250 6.02 2.29 -10.38
CA THR A 250 5.46 3.53 -10.92
C THR A 250 6.55 4.57 -11.18
N TYR A 251 7.59 4.64 -10.35
CA TYR A 251 8.68 5.63 -10.47
C TYR A 251 10.05 5.00 -10.74
N CYS A 252 10.36 3.82 -10.16
CA CYS A 252 11.67 3.17 -10.33
C CYS A 252 11.91 2.68 -11.76
N LEU A 253 10.87 2.31 -12.51
CA LEU A 253 11.03 1.76 -13.86
C LEU A 253 11.77 2.74 -14.77
N ARG A 254 11.41 4.02 -14.72
CA ARG A 254 12.06 5.09 -15.49
C ARG A 254 13.51 5.30 -15.04
N TRP A 255 13.75 5.36 -13.73
CA TRP A 255 15.08 5.58 -13.17
C TRP A 255 16.06 4.45 -13.51
N ILE A 256 15.62 3.20 -13.42
CA ILE A 256 16.45 2.01 -13.68
C ILE A 256 16.72 1.84 -15.17
N ARG A 257 15.68 1.88 -16.02
CA ARG A 257 15.85 1.66 -17.46
C ARG A 257 16.65 2.77 -18.14
N LEU A 258 16.44 4.01 -17.72
CA LEU A 258 17.10 5.17 -18.33
C LEU A 258 18.36 5.61 -17.56
N LEU A 259 18.77 4.89 -16.52
CA LEU A 259 19.86 5.28 -15.60
C LEU A 259 19.80 6.77 -15.23
N PHE A 260 18.62 7.25 -14.82
CA PHE A 260 18.34 8.64 -14.44
C PHE A 260 18.46 9.71 -15.56
N ALA A 261 18.53 9.34 -16.84
CA ALA A 261 18.70 10.30 -17.94
C ALA A 261 17.63 11.40 -18.05
N ARG A 262 16.45 11.21 -17.45
CA ARG A 262 15.36 12.21 -17.42
C ARG A 262 15.27 13.01 -16.11
N GLU A 263 16.08 12.64 -15.11
CA GLU A 263 16.08 13.24 -13.78
C GLU A 263 17.15 14.31 -13.59
N TYR A 264 18.23 14.24 -14.40
CA TYR A 264 19.39 15.13 -14.35
C TYR A 264 19.69 15.71 -15.72
N THR A 265 20.38 16.85 -15.76
CA THR A 265 20.99 17.34 -17.00
C THR A 265 22.08 16.38 -17.45
N LEU A 266 22.40 16.33 -18.74
CA LEU A 266 23.41 15.40 -19.25
C LEU A 266 24.78 15.58 -18.58
N LYS A 267 25.18 16.83 -18.28
CA LYS A 267 26.45 17.14 -17.60
C LYS A 267 26.51 16.56 -16.19
N ASP A 268 25.45 16.74 -15.40
CA ASP A 268 25.37 16.20 -14.04
C ASP A 268 25.25 14.67 -14.03
N LEU A 269 24.57 14.13 -15.04
CA LEU A 269 24.37 12.70 -15.22
C LEU A 269 25.69 11.96 -15.47
N LEU A 270 26.67 12.58 -16.13
CA LEU A 270 28.00 12.00 -16.33
C LEU A 270 28.66 11.63 -14.99
N CYS A 271 28.52 12.46 -13.95
CA CYS A 271 29.05 12.15 -12.63
C CYS A 271 28.36 10.93 -11.99
N VAL A 272 27.04 10.76 -12.23
CA VAL A 272 26.30 9.58 -11.76
C VAL A 272 26.77 8.33 -12.50
N TRP A 273 26.97 8.42 -13.81
CA TRP A 273 27.43 7.30 -14.64
C TRP A 273 28.89 6.94 -14.37
N ASP A 274 29.77 7.90 -14.13
CA ASP A 274 31.14 7.67 -13.66
C ASP A 274 31.12 6.80 -12.39
N ALA A 275 30.28 7.15 -11.41
CA ALA A 275 30.17 6.41 -10.16
C ALA A 275 29.64 4.97 -10.36
N LEU A 276 28.74 4.74 -11.31
CA LEU A 276 28.21 3.41 -11.64
C LEU A 276 29.22 2.55 -12.42
N ILE A 277 29.90 3.14 -13.40
CA ILE A 277 30.76 2.43 -14.36
C ILE A 277 32.14 2.12 -13.76
N LEU A 278 32.68 3.05 -12.95
CA LEU A 278 33.98 2.93 -12.29
C LEU A 278 33.92 2.14 -10.95
N ASP A 279 32.76 1.62 -10.54
CA ASP A 279 32.67 0.77 -9.34
C ASP A 279 33.40 -0.57 -9.57
N SER A 280 34.45 -0.81 -8.77
CA SER A 280 35.29 -2.00 -8.86
C SER A 280 34.57 -3.32 -8.55
N ARG A 281 33.37 -3.26 -7.93
CA ARG A 281 32.53 -4.44 -7.64
C ARG A 281 31.67 -4.89 -8.81
N ARG A 282 31.68 -4.14 -9.93
CA ARG A 282 30.95 -4.49 -11.14
C ARG A 282 31.58 -5.72 -11.82
N ALA A 283 30.75 -6.59 -12.40
CA ALA A 283 31.22 -7.72 -13.19
C ALA A 283 32.10 -7.25 -14.38
N VAL A 284 33.19 -7.97 -14.65
CA VAL A 284 34.10 -7.71 -15.77
C VAL A 284 33.43 -8.17 -17.08
N ILE A 285 33.65 -7.43 -18.17
CA ILE A 285 33.15 -7.79 -19.49
C ILE A 285 34.24 -8.58 -20.23
N ASP A 286 33.87 -9.73 -20.76
CA ASP A 286 34.69 -10.50 -21.69
C ASP A 286 34.24 -10.17 -23.12
N PHE A 287 35.14 -9.54 -23.89
CA PHE A 287 34.91 -9.17 -25.28
C PHE A 287 35.43 -10.27 -26.21
N PRO A 288 34.68 -10.61 -27.29
CA PRO A 288 35.09 -11.67 -28.20
C PRO A 288 36.41 -11.34 -28.90
N VAL A 289 37.27 -12.35 -29.07
CA VAL A 289 38.52 -12.21 -29.83
C VAL A 289 38.19 -12.20 -31.32
N ILE A 290 38.47 -11.09 -32.01
CA ILE A 290 38.20 -10.94 -33.44
C ILE A 290 39.48 -11.22 -34.21
N ASN A 291 39.44 -12.24 -35.08
CA ASN A 291 40.56 -12.54 -35.95
C ASN A 291 40.57 -11.58 -37.16
N MET A 292 41.51 -10.65 -37.20
CA MET A 292 41.59 -9.63 -38.25
C MET A 292 41.93 -10.19 -39.64
N THR A 293 42.37 -11.46 -39.73
CA THR A 293 42.91 -12.05 -40.98
C THR A 293 41.94 -12.95 -41.76
N GLU A 294 40.81 -13.39 -41.19
CA GLU A 294 39.85 -14.28 -41.86
C GLU A 294 38.51 -13.59 -42.16
N LYS A 295 37.92 -13.88 -43.33
CA LYS A 295 36.62 -13.34 -43.81
C LYS A 295 35.43 -14.20 -43.36
N SER A 296 35.47 -14.69 -42.12
CA SER A 296 34.43 -15.54 -41.52
C SER A 296 33.39 -14.65 -40.84
N ASP A 297 32.18 -14.54 -41.40
CA ASP A 297 31.09 -13.69 -40.86
C ASP A 297 30.56 -14.17 -39.49
N ASN A 298 30.80 -15.44 -39.14
CA ASN A 298 30.32 -16.04 -37.89
C ASN A 298 31.02 -15.46 -36.65
N ASP A 299 32.25 -14.97 -36.78
CA ASP A 299 32.99 -14.39 -35.65
C ASP A 299 32.49 -12.98 -35.29
N LEU A 300 31.83 -12.28 -36.23
CA LEU A 300 31.28 -10.94 -36.02
C LEU A 300 30.02 -10.95 -35.13
N LEU A 301 29.26 -12.05 -35.14
CA LEU A 301 28.01 -12.23 -34.40
C LEU A 301 28.22 -12.65 -32.94
N GLN A 302 29.46 -12.92 -32.53
CA GLN A 302 29.75 -13.23 -31.13
C GLN A 302 29.50 -11.99 -30.26
N LEU A 303 28.75 -12.16 -29.17
CA LEU A 303 28.35 -11.07 -28.27
C LEU A 303 29.26 -11.06 -27.02
N PRO A 304 29.63 -9.87 -26.52
CA PRO A 304 30.31 -9.74 -25.23
C PRO A 304 29.48 -10.31 -24.08
N LYS A 305 30.13 -10.81 -23.02
CA LYS A 305 29.46 -11.44 -21.87
C LYS A 305 30.01 -10.93 -20.55
N LEU A 306 29.16 -10.93 -19.52
CA LEU A 306 29.58 -10.64 -18.15
C LEU A 306 30.22 -11.88 -17.53
N VAL A 307 31.46 -11.76 -17.03
CA VAL A 307 32.16 -12.82 -16.31
C VAL A 307 31.61 -12.90 -14.89
N ALA A 308 31.11 -14.07 -14.49
CA ALA A 308 30.63 -14.30 -13.13
C ALA A 308 31.80 -14.26 -12.14
N GLY A 309 31.83 -13.27 -11.24
CA GLY A 309 32.84 -13.19 -10.19
C GLY A 309 32.71 -14.34 -9.18
N SER A 310 33.84 -14.83 -8.68
CA SER A 310 33.90 -15.81 -7.59
C SER A 310 33.25 -15.20 -6.33
N GLU A 311 32.13 -15.79 -5.90
CA GLU A 311 31.52 -15.61 -4.58
C GLU A 311 31.19 -14.15 -4.19
N GLU A 312 30.11 -13.56 -4.74
CA GLU A 312 29.19 -12.59 -4.07
C GLU A 312 28.36 -11.65 -4.98
N THR A 313 28.34 -11.76 -6.31
CA THR A 313 27.45 -10.90 -7.12
C THR A 313 26.00 -11.42 -7.11
N THR A 314 25.30 -11.23 -5.99
CA THR A 314 23.90 -11.62 -5.76
C THR A 314 22.88 -10.80 -6.58
N TRP A 315 23.29 -9.69 -7.20
CA TRP A 315 22.40 -8.72 -7.84
C TRP A 315 22.69 -8.50 -9.32
N THR A 316 21.63 -8.39 -10.13
CA THR A 316 21.68 -8.15 -11.58
C THR A 316 21.88 -6.66 -11.89
N GLY A 317 22.78 -6.32 -12.83
CA GLY A 317 23.05 -4.95 -13.28
C GLY A 317 24.18 -4.24 -12.52
N PHE A 318 24.20 -2.90 -12.54
CA PHE A 318 25.22 -2.11 -11.83
C PHE A 318 25.03 -2.22 -10.30
N PRO A 319 26.08 -2.60 -9.52
CA PRO A 319 25.93 -2.83 -8.07
C PRO A 319 25.45 -1.62 -7.26
N LEU A 320 25.90 -0.43 -7.65
CA LEU A 320 25.59 0.84 -6.98
C LEU A 320 24.19 1.39 -7.34
N LEU A 321 23.57 0.93 -8.46
CA LEU A 321 22.32 1.49 -8.99
C LEU A 321 21.16 1.47 -7.97
N ARG A 322 20.96 0.36 -7.27
CA ARG A 322 19.93 0.22 -6.23
C ARG A 322 20.10 1.24 -5.08
N TYR A 323 21.35 1.57 -4.75
CA TYR A 323 21.67 2.53 -3.69
C TYR A 323 21.54 3.96 -4.19
N VAL A 324 21.80 4.24 -5.47
CA VAL A 324 21.46 5.53 -6.09
C VAL A 324 19.95 5.77 -6.06
N CYS A 325 19.14 4.75 -6.39
CA CYS A 325 17.68 4.84 -6.27
C CYS A 325 17.21 5.08 -4.82
N ALA A 326 17.78 4.36 -3.86
CA ALA A 326 17.47 4.57 -2.44
C ALA A 326 17.91 5.97 -1.95
N ALA A 327 19.12 6.41 -2.30
CA ALA A 327 19.65 7.74 -1.98
C ALA A 327 18.73 8.84 -2.52
N ARG A 328 18.24 8.68 -3.75
CA ARG A 328 17.31 9.63 -4.37
C ARG A 328 16.00 9.75 -3.57
N LEU A 329 15.41 8.64 -3.15
CA LEU A 329 14.21 8.62 -2.31
C LEU A 329 14.45 9.30 -0.97
N LEU A 330 15.60 9.03 -0.35
CA LEU A 330 15.96 9.60 0.96
C LEU A 330 16.19 11.11 0.89
N GLN A 331 16.75 11.65 -0.20
CA GLN A 331 16.88 13.10 -0.40
C GLN A 331 15.53 13.83 -0.43
N MET A 332 14.48 13.18 -0.93
CA MET A 332 13.11 13.73 -0.97
C MET A 332 12.24 13.26 0.20
N SER A 333 12.82 12.57 1.20
CA SER A 333 12.08 11.95 2.30
C SER A 333 11.19 12.91 3.07
N THR A 334 11.70 14.09 3.42
CA THR A 334 10.93 15.12 4.14
C THR A 334 9.74 15.63 3.33
N GLN A 335 9.94 15.91 2.03
CA GLN A 335 8.88 16.37 1.14
C GLN A 335 7.82 15.28 0.91
N LEU A 336 8.26 14.03 0.69
CA LEU A 336 7.35 12.91 0.47
C LEU A 336 6.52 12.61 1.73
N ARG A 337 7.12 12.59 2.93
CA ARG A 337 6.39 12.33 4.19
C ARG A 337 5.31 13.37 4.49
N GLN A 338 5.42 14.58 3.96
CA GLN A 338 4.44 15.66 4.14
C GLN A 338 3.38 15.70 3.03
N SER A 339 3.57 14.90 1.96
CA SER A 339 2.74 14.92 0.76
C SER A 339 1.71 13.79 0.76
N ASP A 340 0.57 14.01 0.13
CA ASP A 340 -0.44 12.97 -0.12
C ASP A 340 -0.03 12.05 -1.30
N ASN A 341 -0.89 11.09 -1.67
CA ASN A 341 -0.59 10.17 -2.78
C ASN A 341 -0.30 10.90 -4.10
N THR A 342 -1.11 11.90 -4.45
CA THR A 342 -1.01 12.59 -5.74
C THR A 342 0.25 13.44 -5.78
N ASP A 343 0.55 14.14 -4.69
CA ASP A 343 1.72 14.99 -4.56
C ASP A 343 3.02 14.16 -4.49
N CYS A 344 3.02 13.03 -3.80
CA CYS A 344 4.14 12.09 -3.81
C CYS A 344 4.42 11.57 -5.22
N LEU A 345 3.38 11.14 -5.95
CA LEU A 345 3.54 10.71 -7.34
C LEU A 345 4.05 11.85 -8.23
N ARG A 346 3.57 13.09 -8.02
CA ARG A 346 4.07 14.26 -8.75
C ARG A 346 5.55 14.52 -8.46
N ILE A 347 6.00 14.38 -7.21
CA ILE A 347 7.41 14.54 -6.80
C ILE A 347 8.28 13.42 -7.40
N LEU A 348 7.84 12.17 -7.32
CA LEU A 348 8.58 10.99 -7.78
C LEU A 348 8.66 10.91 -9.32
N MET A 349 7.61 11.35 -10.01
CA MET A 349 7.51 11.34 -11.47
C MET A 349 8.00 12.64 -12.12
N ARG A 350 8.43 13.63 -11.32
CA ARG A 350 8.92 14.92 -11.82
C ARG A 350 10.11 14.73 -12.75
N THR A 351 10.20 15.50 -13.83
CA THR A 351 11.39 15.54 -14.70
C THR A 351 12.25 16.75 -14.35
N CYS A 352 13.51 16.77 -14.79
CA CYS A 352 14.45 17.88 -14.55
C CYS A 352 13.92 19.28 -14.99
N GLN A 353 12.88 19.34 -15.82
CA GLN A 353 12.40 20.56 -16.50
C GLN A 353 11.62 21.56 -15.62
N GLU A 354 11.11 21.16 -14.43
CA GLU A 354 10.04 21.92 -13.75
C GLU A 354 10.46 22.82 -12.57
N LYS A 355 11.75 22.93 -12.18
CA LYS A 355 12.12 23.73 -10.99
C LYS A 355 13.40 24.57 -11.07
N ASP A 356 14.25 24.37 -12.07
CA ASP A 356 15.61 24.90 -12.03
C ASP A 356 15.85 26.08 -12.99
N LEU A 357 14.88 26.99 -13.17
CA LEU A 357 15.17 28.25 -13.89
C LEU A 357 16.07 29.21 -13.09
N ASN A 358 16.32 28.93 -11.79
CA ASN A 358 16.98 29.86 -10.85
C ASN A 358 18.24 29.31 -10.14
N SER A 359 18.67 28.06 -10.35
CA SER A 359 19.85 27.47 -9.69
C SER A 359 21.11 27.57 -10.55
N THR A 360 22.26 27.88 -9.96
CA THR A 360 23.54 27.96 -10.70
C THR A 360 24.07 26.57 -11.10
N ASP A 361 24.89 26.47 -12.15
CA ASP A 361 25.46 25.19 -12.60
C ASP A 361 26.34 24.52 -11.53
N LEU A 362 27.00 25.31 -10.68
CA LEU A 362 27.77 24.80 -9.54
C LEU A 362 26.90 24.06 -8.51
N GLU A 363 25.71 24.61 -8.21
CA GLU A 363 24.76 24.00 -7.26
C GLU A 363 24.18 22.68 -7.78
N ARG A 364 23.98 22.57 -9.11
CA ARG A 364 23.47 21.34 -9.74
C ARG A 364 24.51 20.23 -9.76
N GLN A 365 25.75 20.57 -10.14
CA GLN A 365 26.86 19.62 -10.15
C GLN A 365 27.17 19.09 -8.73
N SER A 366 27.07 19.96 -7.72
CA SER A 366 27.18 19.59 -6.31
C SER A 366 26.13 18.53 -5.90
N ARG A 367 24.86 18.67 -6.33
CA ARG A 367 23.80 17.70 -6.00
C ARG A 367 24.04 16.29 -6.56
N ALA A 368 24.60 16.15 -7.75
CA ALA A 368 24.89 14.86 -8.37
C ALA A 368 26.07 14.14 -7.69
N VAL A 369 27.11 14.90 -7.34
CA VAL A 369 28.25 14.39 -6.56
C VAL A 369 27.81 13.98 -5.15
N GLU A 370 26.96 14.77 -4.50
CA GLU A 370 26.39 14.42 -3.20
C GLU A 370 25.53 13.15 -3.25
N LEU A 371 24.72 12.98 -4.31
CA LEU A 371 23.91 11.76 -4.48
C LEU A 371 24.79 10.51 -4.58
N THR A 372 25.85 10.55 -5.39
CA THR A 372 26.74 9.39 -5.58
C THR A 372 27.55 9.09 -4.33
N LYS A 373 28.02 10.12 -3.63
CA LYS A 373 28.64 10.01 -2.30
C LYS A 373 27.69 9.36 -1.30
N PHE A 374 26.45 9.81 -1.25
CA PHE A 374 25.42 9.26 -0.36
C PHE A 374 25.09 7.81 -0.70
N ALA A 375 24.99 7.46 -1.99
CA ALA A 375 24.77 6.09 -2.43
C ALA A 375 25.90 5.14 -1.99
N ARG A 376 27.17 5.57 -2.05
CA ARG A 376 28.32 4.79 -1.56
C ARG A 376 28.25 4.56 -0.04
N ILE A 377 27.87 5.57 0.72
CA ILE A 377 27.66 5.46 2.18
C ILE A 377 26.49 4.51 2.50
N LEU A 378 25.40 4.54 1.73
CA LEU A 378 24.28 3.61 1.93
C LEU A 378 24.66 2.15 1.64
N GLN A 379 25.53 1.93 0.65
CA GLN A 379 26.04 0.63 0.25
C GLN A 379 27.02 0.06 1.28
N ASP A 380 27.89 0.90 1.83
CA ASP A 380 28.78 0.54 2.94
C ASP A 380 28.90 1.73 3.93
N PRO A 381 28.19 1.66 5.07
CA PRO A 381 28.24 2.71 6.10
C PRO A 381 29.65 2.98 6.65
N MET A 382 30.59 2.02 6.55
CA MET A 382 31.97 2.23 7.01
C MET A 382 32.76 3.19 6.11
N THR A 383 32.29 3.45 4.89
CA THR A 383 32.88 4.43 3.96
C THR A 383 32.84 5.86 4.53
N GLU A 384 31.94 6.13 5.48
CA GLU A 384 31.84 7.43 6.16
C GLU A 384 33.12 7.75 6.99
N GLU A 385 33.80 6.74 7.56
CA GLU A 385 35.09 6.92 8.27
C GLU A 385 36.22 7.35 7.31
N THR A 386 36.25 6.79 6.09
CA THR A 386 37.32 7.05 5.11
C THR A 386 37.19 8.39 4.39
N VAL A 387 35.97 8.86 4.17
CA VAL A 387 35.68 10.01 3.30
C VAL A 387 35.94 11.36 3.98
N GLU A 388 35.79 11.45 5.32
CA GLU A 388 36.17 12.67 6.05
C GLU A 388 37.68 12.77 6.29
N SER A 389 38.39 11.65 6.20
CA SER A 389 39.87 11.59 6.25
C SER A 389 40.52 12.19 5.00
N GLU A 390 39.89 12.05 3.83
CA GLU A 390 40.41 12.50 2.52
C GLU A 390 39.99 13.94 2.15
N ASN A 391 38.87 14.44 2.70
CA ASN A 391 38.37 15.79 2.43
C ASN A 391 39.19 16.93 3.10
N GLY A 392 40.40 16.63 3.61
CA GLY A 392 41.40 17.61 4.00
C GLY A 392 42.01 18.33 2.78
N ILE A 393 41.19 19.05 2.03
CA ILE A 393 41.63 19.95 0.97
C ILE A 393 42.28 21.16 1.66
N LYS A 394 43.59 21.34 1.48
CA LYS A 394 44.28 22.59 1.78
C LYS A 394 43.62 23.71 0.95
N PRO A 395 43.09 24.77 1.56
CA PRO A 395 42.66 25.93 0.79
C PRO A 395 43.93 26.58 0.21
N ASN A 396 43.95 26.74 -1.12
CA ASN A 396 44.84 27.68 -1.76
C ASN A 396 44.54 29.08 -1.23
N ASP A 397 45.60 29.86 -1.13
CA ASP A 397 45.67 31.20 -0.55
C ASP A 397 44.59 32.16 -1.09
N GLU A 398 44.22 33.11 -0.22
CA GLU A 398 43.40 34.32 -0.46
C GLU A 398 41.88 34.23 -0.20
N GLU A 399 41.48 34.29 1.09
CA GLU A 399 40.65 35.36 1.67
C GLU A 399 40.29 35.03 3.15
N GLU A 400 40.74 35.89 4.06
CA GLU A 400 40.51 35.79 5.51
C GLU A 400 39.04 36.02 5.89
N VAL A 401 38.35 34.97 6.32
CA VAL A 401 37.27 35.07 7.32
C VAL A 401 37.55 34.04 8.41
N VAL A 402 37.95 34.55 9.57
CA VAL A 402 38.34 33.78 10.76
C VAL A 402 37.14 32.99 11.29
N ALA A 403 37.15 31.67 11.11
CA ALA A 403 36.35 30.73 11.89
C ALA A 403 37.24 30.10 12.98
N PRO A 404 36.79 30.00 14.25
CA PRO A 404 37.55 29.34 15.29
C PRO A 404 37.43 27.80 15.12
N ASP A 405 38.54 27.11 15.38
CA ASP A 405 38.72 25.65 15.42
C ASP A 405 38.84 24.86 14.10
N GLY A 406 40.06 24.87 13.56
CA GLY A 406 40.57 23.88 12.62
C GLY A 406 40.98 22.56 13.30
N GLY A 407 40.00 21.79 13.78
CA GLY A 407 40.18 20.40 14.23
C GLY A 407 39.53 19.42 13.25
N SER A 408 40.28 18.41 12.78
CA SER A 408 39.72 17.34 11.95
C SER A 408 38.53 16.69 12.66
N LYS A 409 37.33 16.74 12.06
CA LYS A 409 36.17 15.98 12.54
C LYS A 409 36.48 14.51 12.37
N LEU A 410 36.81 13.83 13.46
CA LEU A 410 36.97 12.38 13.45
C LEU A 410 35.57 11.78 13.60
N VAL A 411 35.04 11.19 12.52
CA VAL A 411 33.80 10.41 12.55
C VAL A 411 34.14 8.95 12.81
N GLU A 412 33.61 8.40 13.90
CA GLU A 412 33.74 7.00 14.28
C GLU A 412 32.40 6.28 14.05
N VAL A 413 32.41 5.21 13.26
CA VAL A 413 31.25 4.37 12.98
C VAL A 413 31.28 3.14 13.90
N VAL A 414 30.17 2.92 14.60
CA VAL A 414 30.02 1.85 15.59
C VAL A 414 28.94 0.88 15.16
N LEU A 415 29.28 -0.41 15.15
CA LEU A 415 28.35 -1.51 14.89
C LEU A 415 27.64 -1.94 16.18
N PHE A 416 26.31 -1.85 16.17
CA PHE A 416 25.46 -2.31 17.26
C PHE A 416 24.70 -3.57 16.89
N ARG A 417 24.95 -4.64 17.64
CA ARG A 417 24.28 -5.95 17.50
C ARG A 417 23.02 -5.98 18.37
N GLU A 418 22.36 -7.14 18.44
CA GLU A 418 21.19 -7.34 19.31
C GLU A 418 21.53 -7.01 20.77
N GLY A 419 20.62 -6.31 21.48
CA GLY A 419 20.81 -5.85 22.85
C GLY A 419 20.67 -4.34 23.03
N SER A 420 20.94 -3.83 24.24
CA SER A 420 20.83 -2.39 24.54
C SER A 420 21.98 -1.61 23.89
N LEU A 421 21.66 -0.50 23.20
CA LEU A 421 22.66 0.45 22.70
C LEU A 421 23.49 1.05 23.85
N GLY A 422 22.86 1.24 25.02
CA GLY A 422 23.53 1.79 26.19
C GLY A 422 23.79 3.30 26.16
N ILE A 423 23.08 4.07 25.33
CA ILE A 423 23.30 5.52 25.16
C ILE A 423 22.04 6.34 25.47
N VAL A 424 22.25 7.53 26.03
CA VAL A 424 21.25 8.58 26.20
C VAL A 424 21.64 9.75 25.31
N LEU A 425 20.75 10.15 24.41
CA LEU A 425 20.94 11.29 23.51
C LEU A 425 20.15 12.50 24.02
N ALA A 426 20.70 13.70 23.86
CA ALA A 426 20.04 14.96 24.12
C ALA A 426 20.35 15.98 23.01
N MET A 427 19.55 17.05 22.90
CA MET A 427 19.87 18.15 22.00
C MET A 427 21.24 18.73 22.36
N ALA A 428 22.08 18.97 21.35
CA ALA A 428 23.38 19.61 21.55
C ALA A 428 23.20 21.10 21.84
N GLU A 429 24.13 21.68 22.60
CA GLU A 429 24.18 23.11 22.89
C GLU A 429 24.71 23.90 21.69
N ALA A 430 24.56 25.23 21.71
CA ALA A 430 25.09 26.10 20.67
C ALA A 430 26.59 25.83 20.45
N PRO A 431 27.07 25.71 19.20
CA PRO A 431 26.41 26.07 17.94
C PRO A 431 25.64 24.93 17.21
N TYR A 432 25.36 23.80 17.86
CA TYR A 432 24.80 22.59 17.23
C TYR A 432 23.34 22.28 17.63
N GLU A 433 22.53 23.30 17.89
CA GLU A 433 21.15 23.17 18.42
C GLU A 433 20.20 22.28 17.58
N ASN A 434 20.57 21.98 16.33
CA ASN A 434 19.86 21.11 15.40
C ASN A 434 20.36 19.65 15.37
N ARG A 435 21.26 19.27 16.29
CA ARG A 435 21.87 17.93 16.36
C ARG A 435 21.73 17.31 17.75
N LEU A 436 21.97 16.00 17.82
CA LEU A 436 21.90 15.22 19.05
C LEU A 436 23.30 14.84 19.53
N ALA A 437 23.57 15.01 20.83
CA ALA A 437 24.81 14.66 21.50
C ALA A 437 24.61 13.50 22.50
N VAL A 438 25.67 12.73 22.74
CA VAL A 438 25.70 11.67 23.76
C VAL A 438 25.79 12.30 25.16
N LYS A 439 24.71 12.21 25.93
CA LYS A 439 24.60 12.79 27.28
C LYS A 439 25.07 11.84 28.39
N ALA A 440 24.76 10.55 28.28
CA ALA A 440 25.09 9.54 29.29
C ALA A 440 25.11 8.13 28.72
N PHE A 441 25.72 7.19 29.45
CA PHE A 441 25.66 5.75 29.15
C PHE A 441 24.79 5.01 30.16
N THR A 442 23.99 4.06 29.70
CA THR A 442 23.15 3.20 30.54
C THR A 442 23.73 1.80 30.68
N LYS A 443 23.44 1.14 31.81
CA LYS A 443 23.87 -0.24 32.08
C LYS A 443 23.02 -1.22 31.26
N ASP A 444 23.66 -2.26 30.72
CA ASP A 444 22.94 -3.37 30.08
C ASP A 444 22.70 -4.48 31.11
N PRO A 445 21.45 -4.78 31.49
CA PRO A 445 21.14 -5.82 32.48
C PRO A 445 21.49 -7.24 32.00
N ASN A 446 21.76 -7.44 30.70
CA ASN A 446 22.00 -8.76 30.11
C ASN A 446 23.49 -9.11 29.94
N ARG A 447 24.43 -8.21 30.29
CA ARG A 447 25.88 -8.45 30.21
C ARG A 447 26.52 -8.50 31.60
N SER A 448 27.48 -9.40 31.79
CA SER A 448 28.22 -9.59 33.05
C SER A 448 29.08 -8.39 33.46
N ASP A 449 29.48 -7.54 32.51
CA ASP A 449 30.22 -6.29 32.73
C ASP A 449 29.31 -5.09 33.03
N GLY A 450 27.98 -5.25 32.87
CA GLY A 450 26.99 -4.20 33.05
C GLY A 450 27.12 -3.01 32.09
N ALA A 451 27.99 -3.06 31.08
CA ALA A 451 28.26 -1.95 30.17
C ALA A 451 27.45 -2.10 28.87
N GLY A 452 26.63 -1.09 28.54
CA GLY A 452 25.92 -1.05 27.27
C GLY A 452 26.85 -0.98 26.06
N GLN A 453 26.36 -1.41 24.89
CA GLN A 453 27.19 -1.65 23.70
C GLN A 453 28.04 -0.45 23.27
N ALA A 454 27.54 0.79 23.39
CA ALA A 454 28.31 1.98 23.04
C ALA A 454 29.47 2.26 23.98
N LYS A 455 29.31 1.99 25.28
CA LYS A 455 30.40 2.13 26.25
C LYS A 455 31.43 1.01 26.06
N ALA A 456 30.96 -0.19 25.73
CA ALA A 456 31.81 -1.35 25.47
C ALA A 456 32.59 -1.26 24.15
N SER A 457 32.17 -0.44 23.18
CA SER A 457 32.86 -0.29 21.90
C SER A 457 34.17 0.50 22.01
N GLY A 458 34.35 1.32 23.06
CA GLY A 458 35.51 2.20 23.25
C GLY A 458 35.60 3.36 22.26
N LYS A 459 34.65 3.47 21.33
CA LYS A 459 34.61 4.46 20.26
C LYS A 459 33.71 5.69 20.60
N VAL A 460 32.70 5.50 21.44
CA VAL A 460 31.71 6.54 21.78
C VAL A 460 32.07 7.22 23.11
N HIS A 461 32.07 8.55 23.14
CA HIS A 461 32.36 9.37 24.31
C HIS A 461 31.20 10.32 24.65
N LEU A 462 31.18 10.84 25.88
CA LEU A 462 30.21 11.87 26.27
C LEU A 462 30.48 13.15 25.47
N GLY A 463 29.43 13.76 24.95
CA GLY A 463 29.50 14.94 24.09
C GLY A 463 29.67 14.66 22.60
N ASP A 464 29.90 13.40 22.17
CA ASP A 464 29.98 13.06 20.75
C ASP A 464 28.63 13.32 20.06
N LEU A 465 28.66 13.92 18.86
CA LEU A 465 27.44 14.24 18.08
C LEU A 465 27.04 13.06 17.20
N LEU A 466 25.76 12.71 17.21
CA LEU A 466 25.17 11.72 16.32
C LEU A 466 25.12 12.28 14.88
N GLN A 467 25.81 11.62 13.95
CA GLN A 467 25.90 12.04 12.55
C GLN A 467 24.88 11.30 11.68
N SER A 468 24.92 9.97 11.70
CA SER A 468 24.14 9.13 10.80
C SER A 468 23.72 7.81 11.46
N ILE A 469 22.65 7.21 10.95
CA ILE A 469 22.21 5.85 11.30
C ILE A 469 22.08 5.05 10.00
N ASN A 470 22.80 3.94 9.89
CA ASN A 470 22.93 3.12 8.67
C ASN A 470 23.32 3.95 7.42
N GLY A 471 24.08 5.03 7.62
CA GLY A 471 24.48 5.96 6.57
C GLY A 471 23.48 7.07 6.28
N VAL A 472 22.30 7.10 6.93
CA VAL A 472 21.29 8.16 6.76
C VAL A 472 21.56 9.30 7.76
N PRO A 473 21.78 10.55 7.30
CA PRO A 473 22.05 11.68 8.19
C PRO A 473 20.91 11.96 9.19
N ILE A 474 21.28 12.30 10.42
CA ILE A 474 20.37 12.66 11.51
C ILE A 474 20.54 14.15 11.83
N VAL A 475 19.89 15.01 11.04
CA VAL A 475 19.89 16.48 11.19
C VAL A 475 18.44 16.96 11.29
N ASP A 476 18.15 17.88 12.21
CA ASP A 476 16.78 18.38 12.51
C ASP A 476 15.82 17.26 12.95
N VAL A 477 16.36 16.25 13.64
CA VAL A 477 15.62 15.07 14.09
C VAL A 477 15.54 15.06 15.62
N THR A 478 14.33 14.89 16.17
CA THR A 478 14.13 14.79 17.62
C THR A 478 14.61 13.45 18.18
N THR A 479 14.91 13.39 19.48
CA THR A 479 15.27 12.14 20.17
C THR A 479 14.20 11.06 20.03
N GLU A 480 12.92 11.44 20.08
CA GLU A 480 11.79 10.53 19.89
C GLU A 480 11.71 9.97 18.48
N GLU A 481 12.03 10.78 17.48
CA GLU A 481 12.06 10.37 16.08
C GLU A 481 13.20 9.37 15.83
N VAL A 482 14.40 9.61 16.38
CA VAL A 482 15.51 8.64 16.37
C VAL A 482 15.12 7.34 17.05
N LYS A 483 14.43 7.40 18.19
CA LYS A 483 13.95 6.22 18.93
C LYS A 483 12.96 5.41 18.10
N ARG A 484 11.99 6.05 17.43
CA ARG A 484 11.05 5.37 16.52
C ARG A 484 11.77 4.71 15.35
N ARG A 485 12.74 5.39 14.73
CA ARG A 485 13.56 4.81 13.64
C ARG A 485 14.30 3.57 14.13
N LEU A 486 14.98 3.64 15.27
CA LEU A 486 15.73 2.52 15.84
C LEU A 486 14.85 1.32 16.24
N GLN A 487 13.57 1.55 16.58
CA GLN A 487 12.60 0.47 16.85
C GLN A 487 12.16 -0.29 15.59
N LEU A 488 12.20 0.36 14.43
CA LEU A 488 11.74 -0.20 13.16
C LEU A 488 12.87 -0.77 12.29
N ILE A 489 14.14 -0.52 12.66
CA ILE A 489 15.31 -1.01 11.93
C ILE A 489 15.76 -2.36 12.50
N ASN A 490 15.93 -3.35 11.62
CA ASN A 490 16.49 -4.65 11.98
C ASN A 490 17.97 -4.53 12.39
N ARG A 491 18.39 -5.31 13.39
CA ARG A 491 19.79 -5.41 13.81
C ARG A 491 20.59 -6.27 12.81
N PRO A 492 21.88 -5.98 12.57
CA PRO A 492 22.69 -4.96 13.23
C PRO A 492 22.50 -3.53 12.68
N VAL A 493 22.82 -2.52 13.50
CA VAL A 493 22.71 -1.09 13.16
C VAL A 493 24.08 -0.44 13.22
N TYR A 494 24.43 0.35 12.20
CA TYR A 494 25.64 1.18 12.18
C TYR A 494 25.27 2.60 12.59
N ILE A 495 26.02 3.20 13.52
CA ILE A 495 25.79 4.58 13.94
C ILE A 495 27.10 5.34 13.89
N ALA A 496 27.11 6.49 13.20
CA ALA A 496 28.26 7.36 13.08
C ALA A 496 28.21 8.46 14.16
N PHE A 497 29.33 8.68 14.84
CA PHE A 497 29.51 9.71 15.86
C PHE A 497 30.69 10.61 15.49
N SER A 498 30.55 11.93 15.62
CA SER A 498 31.69 12.85 15.43
C SER A 498 32.17 13.41 16.76
N ARG A 499 33.49 13.37 16.97
CA ARG A 499 34.11 13.96 18.17
C ARG A 499 34.31 15.46 18.01
N TYR A 500 33.85 16.23 19.00
CA TYR A 500 34.14 17.66 19.11
C TYR A 500 34.89 17.94 20.42
N LYS A 501 36.15 18.39 20.33
CA LYS A 501 36.91 18.84 21.51
C LYS A 501 36.48 20.26 21.83
N GLY A 502 35.51 20.43 22.73
CA GLY A 502 35.14 21.80 23.15
C GLY A 502 34.12 22.01 24.27
N ALA A 503 33.41 20.99 24.79
CA ALA A 503 32.23 21.31 25.64
C ALA A 503 31.96 20.41 26.86
N TYR A 504 32.92 19.65 27.38
CA TYR A 504 32.71 18.92 28.64
C TYR A 504 33.95 18.92 29.54
N ASP A 505 34.33 20.11 30.02
CA ASP A 505 35.01 20.30 31.30
C ASP A 505 34.10 21.21 32.14
N ASN A 506 33.14 20.61 32.85
CA ASN A 506 32.53 21.09 34.11
C ASN A 506 31.15 20.43 34.32
N CYS A 507 31.13 19.29 35.01
CA CYS A 507 30.04 18.94 35.91
C CYS A 507 30.59 18.01 37.00
N GLU A 508 30.87 18.62 38.15
CA GLU A 508 31.25 17.92 39.36
C GLU A 508 30.12 17.01 39.84
N VAL A 509 30.50 15.76 40.11
CA VAL A 509 29.74 14.77 40.84
C VAL A 509 29.76 15.15 42.32
N THR A 510 28.61 15.44 42.91
CA THR A 510 28.45 15.44 44.38
C THR A 510 27.69 14.18 44.81
N THR A 511 28.46 13.19 45.23
CA THR A 511 28.02 12.09 46.09
C THR A 511 27.85 12.60 47.53
N SER A 512 26.73 12.28 48.17
CA SER A 512 26.62 12.31 49.63
C SER A 512 25.81 11.10 50.09
N GLU A 513 26.54 10.05 50.44
CA GLU A 513 26.08 9.01 51.36
C GLU A 513 26.46 9.46 52.77
N HIS A 514 25.49 9.52 53.70
CA HIS A 514 25.77 9.28 55.11
C HIS A 514 24.62 8.52 55.76
N SER A 515 24.93 7.28 56.12
CA SER A 515 24.19 6.46 57.07
C SER A 515 24.29 7.03 58.48
N ALA A 516 23.19 7.05 59.22
CA ALA A 516 23.22 7.06 60.68
C ALA A 516 22.23 6.01 61.21
N ALA A 517 22.77 5.08 61.98
CA ALA A 517 22.05 4.01 62.66
C ALA A 517 21.21 4.55 63.82
N VAL A 518 20.03 3.96 64.07
CA VAL A 518 19.30 4.08 65.34
C VAL A 518 18.74 2.70 65.74
N LYS A 519 18.89 2.40 67.03
CA LYS A 519 18.56 1.14 67.74
C LYS A 519 17.06 1.06 68.13
N ASP A 520 16.62 -0.17 68.38
CA ASP A 520 15.36 -0.58 69.02
C ASP A 520 15.08 0.07 70.40
N SER A 521 13.80 0.32 70.70
CA SER A 521 13.09 -0.17 71.92
C SER A 521 11.62 0.30 72.02
N ASP A 522 10.74 -0.67 72.23
CA ASP A 522 9.55 -0.76 73.11
C ASP A 522 8.39 0.27 73.11
N ALA A 523 7.23 -0.26 72.67
CA ALA A 523 5.99 -0.51 73.43
C ALA A 523 4.93 0.59 73.73
N LEU A 524 3.69 0.17 73.44
CA LEU A 524 2.37 0.37 74.09
C LEU A 524 1.30 1.30 73.48
N ASP A 525 0.11 0.69 73.38
CA ASP A 525 -1.27 1.19 73.44
C ASP A 525 -2.04 1.69 72.20
N SER A 526 -2.97 0.83 71.76
CA SER A 526 -4.22 1.06 71.00
C SER A 526 -5.37 1.45 71.98
N PRO A 527 -6.60 1.93 71.62
CA PRO A 527 -7.60 1.31 70.70
C PRO A 527 -8.64 2.31 70.07
N PRO A 528 -9.90 1.95 69.66
CA PRO A 528 -10.30 1.16 68.48
C PRO A 528 -11.42 1.78 67.58
N SER A 529 -11.65 1.11 66.43
CA SER A 529 -12.92 0.86 65.69
C SER A 529 -13.73 1.98 65.01
N LEU A 530 -13.89 1.86 63.68
CA LEU A 530 -15.19 1.87 62.99
C LEU A 530 -15.04 1.30 61.56
N GLU A 531 -14.75 0.00 61.47
CA GLU A 531 -15.26 -0.77 60.32
C GLU A 531 -16.74 -1.08 60.55
N THR A 532 -17.43 -1.32 59.44
CA THR A 532 -18.77 -1.95 59.35
C THR A 532 -19.95 -1.00 59.51
N THR A 533 -20.33 -0.34 58.42
CA THR A 533 -21.70 -0.46 57.86
C THR A 533 -21.81 0.31 56.53
N MET A 534 -22.42 -0.33 55.53
CA MET A 534 -22.92 0.25 54.26
C MET A 534 -21.94 0.36 53.07
N THR A 535 -21.50 -0.79 52.55
CA THR A 535 -21.32 -0.94 51.09
C THR A 535 -21.88 -2.29 50.68
N GLU A 536 -23.21 -2.40 50.59
CA GLU A 536 -23.82 -3.34 49.65
C GLU A 536 -23.40 -2.87 48.24
N LEU A 537 -22.21 -3.29 47.81
CA LEU A 537 -21.71 -3.07 46.47
C LEU A 537 -22.60 -3.86 45.51
N VAL A 538 -23.54 -3.15 44.87
CA VAL A 538 -24.34 -3.64 43.75
C VAL A 538 -23.37 -4.19 42.70
N GLN A 539 -23.23 -5.52 42.62
CA GLN A 539 -22.46 -6.14 41.55
C GLN A 539 -23.24 -6.01 40.24
N PRO A 540 -22.60 -5.54 39.15
CA PRO A 540 -23.27 -5.39 37.87
C PRO A 540 -23.68 -6.74 37.27
N ALA A 541 -24.83 -6.78 36.60
CA ALA A 541 -25.34 -7.98 35.95
C ALA A 541 -24.48 -8.36 34.72
N LEU A 542 -23.63 -9.37 34.89
CA LEU A 542 -22.77 -9.92 33.84
C LEU A 542 -23.55 -10.92 32.98
N LEU A 543 -23.27 -10.94 31.67
CA LEU A 543 -23.81 -11.95 30.76
C LEU A 543 -23.24 -13.34 31.09
N PRO A 544 -23.93 -14.42 30.72
CA PRO A 544 -23.40 -15.77 30.86
C PRO A 544 -22.08 -15.96 30.09
N GLY A 545 -21.00 -16.25 30.81
CA GLY A 545 -19.63 -16.34 30.27
C GLY A 545 -18.84 -15.03 30.32
N GLU A 546 -19.47 -13.92 30.71
CA GLU A 546 -18.81 -12.63 30.92
C GLU A 546 -18.11 -12.62 32.29
N LEU A 547 -16.82 -12.28 32.29
CA LEU A 547 -15.95 -12.25 33.46
C LEU A 547 -15.35 -10.87 33.61
N CYS A 548 -15.41 -10.30 34.81
CA CYS A 548 -14.79 -9.01 35.13
C CYS A 548 -13.29 -9.21 35.41
N TYR A 549 -12.44 -8.54 34.62
CA TYR A 549 -10.98 -8.58 34.76
C TYR A 549 -10.43 -7.42 35.59
N ALA A 550 -11.06 -6.25 35.48
CA ALA A 550 -10.63 -5.06 36.19
C ALA A 550 -11.82 -4.16 36.53
N ASN A 551 -11.70 -3.42 37.62
CA ASN A 551 -12.58 -2.30 37.93
C ASN A 551 -11.78 -1.17 38.57
N VAL A 552 -12.15 0.08 38.29
CA VAL A 552 -11.46 1.28 38.78
C VAL A 552 -12.46 2.37 39.14
N GLU A 553 -12.18 3.13 40.19
CA GLU A 553 -12.92 4.35 40.48
C GLU A 553 -12.42 5.47 39.58
N THR A 554 -13.31 6.11 38.85
CA THR A 554 -12.95 7.11 37.85
C THR A 554 -14.06 8.14 37.68
N SER A 555 -13.70 9.29 37.11
CA SER A 555 -14.67 10.31 36.74
C SER A 555 -14.79 10.40 35.22
N MET A 556 -16.01 10.27 34.71
CA MET A 556 -16.31 10.40 33.28
C MET A 556 -16.74 11.82 32.94
N GLN A 557 -16.14 12.42 31.91
CA GLN A 557 -16.56 13.73 31.41
C GLN A 557 -17.87 13.61 30.64
N ARG A 558 -18.84 14.47 30.99
CA ARG A 558 -20.13 14.60 30.31
C ARG A 558 -20.33 16.02 29.80
N LEU A 559 -20.85 16.11 28.58
CA LEU A 559 -21.28 17.36 27.97
C LEU A 559 -22.76 17.59 28.27
N VAL A 560 -23.12 18.81 28.65
CA VAL A 560 -24.49 19.24 28.95
C VAL A 560 -24.75 20.55 28.25
N LEU A 561 -25.84 20.61 27.51
CA LEU A 561 -26.35 21.85 26.96
C LEU A 561 -27.04 22.65 28.07
N SER A 562 -26.58 23.86 28.36
CA SER A 562 -27.22 24.76 29.30
C SER A 562 -28.42 25.48 28.67
N HIS A 563 -29.26 26.07 29.53
CA HIS A 563 -30.50 26.74 29.13
C HIS A 563 -30.31 27.95 28.19
N ASP A 564 -29.11 28.53 28.17
CA ASP A 564 -28.70 29.61 27.26
C ASP A 564 -28.15 29.11 25.90
N GLY A 565 -28.11 27.79 25.69
CA GLY A 565 -27.59 27.16 24.48
C GLY A 565 -26.08 26.97 24.45
N SER A 566 -25.35 27.29 25.54
CA SER A 566 -23.93 26.97 25.65
C SER A 566 -23.71 25.50 26.04
N CYS A 567 -22.55 24.93 25.71
CA CYS A 567 -22.21 23.54 26.02
C CYS A 567 -21.20 23.53 27.18
N LEU A 568 -21.64 23.08 28.35
CA LEU A 568 -20.82 22.95 29.55
C LEU A 568 -20.37 21.49 29.70
N SER A 569 -19.12 21.28 30.13
CA SER A 569 -18.66 19.93 30.51
C SER A 569 -18.56 19.81 32.02
N HIS A 570 -19.05 18.72 32.59
CA HIS A 570 -18.84 18.36 34.00
C HIS A 570 -18.36 16.91 34.11
N TYR A 571 -17.74 16.55 35.23
CA TYR A 571 -17.31 15.19 35.50
C TYR A 571 -18.31 14.47 36.42
N ILE A 572 -18.56 13.20 36.14
CA ILE A 572 -19.40 12.32 36.95
C ILE A 572 -18.53 11.23 37.53
N SER A 573 -18.46 11.13 38.86
CA SER A 573 -17.74 10.06 39.55
C SER A 573 -18.52 8.75 39.55
N GLY A 574 -17.79 7.66 39.37
CA GLY A 574 -18.36 6.32 39.30
C GLY A 574 -17.27 5.27 39.20
N LYS A 575 -17.69 4.07 38.79
CA LYS A 575 -16.83 2.90 38.70
C LYS A 575 -16.88 2.34 37.29
N LEU A 576 -15.71 2.15 36.69
CA LEU A 576 -15.56 1.54 35.37
C LEU A 576 -15.20 0.07 35.55
N PHE A 577 -15.87 -0.80 34.83
CA PHE A 577 -15.66 -2.24 34.80
C PHE A 577 -15.18 -2.65 33.42
N ILE A 578 -14.21 -3.55 33.36
CA ILE A 578 -13.71 -4.15 32.12
C ILE A 578 -13.89 -5.66 32.22
N THR A 579 -14.62 -6.21 31.25
CA THR A 579 -14.87 -7.64 31.12
C THR A 579 -14.24 -8.19 29.84
N ASN A 580 -14.23 -9.51 29.67
CA ASN A 580 -13.90 -10.14 28.38
C ASN A 580 -14.88 -9.79 27.24
N PHE A 581 -15.97 -9.08 27.50
CA PHE A 581 -16.94 -8.67 26.48
C PHE A 581 -17.01 -7.16 26.29
N ARG A 582 -17.17 -6.39 27.37
CA ARG A 582 -17.46 -4.96 27.34
C ARG A 582 -16.74 -4.21 28.45
N CYS A 583 -16.60 -2.91 28.21
CA CYS A 583 -16.24 -1.92 29.19
C CYS A 583 -17.50 -1.12 29.52
N PHE A 584 -17.83 -0.93 30.80
CA PHE A 584 -19.02 -0.17 31.21
C PHE A 584 -18.79 0.63 32.49
N PHE A 585 -19.45 1.78 32.58
CA PHE A 585 -19.32 2.73 33.67
C PHE A 585 -20.65 2.84 34.41
N THR A 586 -20.60 2.65 35.74
CA THR A 586 -21.74 2.81 36.65
C THR A 586 -21.53 4.02 37.55
N ARG A 587 -22.58 4.82 37.76
CA ARG A 587 -22.52 5.98 38.63
C ARG A 587 -22.46 5.57 40.10
N LEU A 588 -21.65 6.27 40.91
CA LEU A 588 -21.55 6.01 42.35
C LEU A 588 -22.86 6.37 43.08
N LEU A 589 -23.46 7.48 42.67
CA LEU A 589 -24.73 8.03 43.19
C LEU A 589 -25.86 7.72 42.20
N GLY A 590 -26.36 6.48 42.18
CA GLY A 590 -27.48 6.11 41.32
C GLY A 590 -27.67 4.61 41.16
N ARG A 591 -28.15 3.91 42.20
CA ARG A 591 -28.64 2.50 42.24
C ARG A 591 -27.89 1.45 41.37
N GLY A 592 -26.65 1.68 40.95
CA GLY A 592 -25.91 0.81 40.03
C GLY A 592 -26.34 0.89 38.55
N GLU A 593 -27.00 1.95 38.11
CA GLU A 593 -27.37 2.11 36.69
C GLU A 593 -26.12 2.29 35.80
N VAL A 594 -26.11 1.61 34.65
CA VAL A 594 -25.05 1.70 33.64
C VAL A 594 -25.26 2.96 32.81
N GLU A 595 -24.38 3.93 32.96
CA GLU A 595 -24.43 5.23 32.27
C GLU A 595 -23.78 5.16 30.88
N TRP A 596 -22.73 4.34 30.75
CA TRP A 596 -22.02 4.14 29.49
C TRP A 596 -21.53 2.70 29.39
N GLN A 597 -21.59 2.12 28.19
CA GLN A 597 -21.02 0.81 27.92
C GLN A 597 -20.65 0.65 26.44
N ILE A 598 -19.64 -0.18 26.17
CA ILE A 598 -19.21 -0.55 24.83
C ILE A 598 -18.54 -1.93 24.85
N PRO A 599 -18.77 -2.82 23.88
CA PRO A 599 -17.95 -4.02 23.72
C PRO A 599 -16.47 -3.67 23.55
N VAL A 600 -15.58 -4.44 24.15
CA VAL A 600 -14.13 -4.16 24.09
C VAL A 600 -13.61 -4.19 22.66
N LEU A 601 -14.15 -5.06 21.81
CA LEU A 601 -13.81 -5.13 20.39
C LEU A 601 -14.46 -4.03 19.53
N SER A 602 -15.37 -3.23 20.09
CA SER A 602 -15.89 -2.02 19.44
C SER A 602 -14.99 -0.80 19.69
N ILE A 603 -13.97 -0.91 20.56
CA ILE A 603 -12.97 0.14 20.78
C ILE A 603 -12.10 0.29 19.52
N LEU A 604 -11.99 1.52 19.03
CA LEU A 604 -11.20 1.91 17.87
C LEU A 604 -9.78 2.29 18.27
N SER A 605 -9.65 3.17 19.27
CA SER A 605 -8.37 3.61 19.84
C SER A 605 -8.51 3.98 21.32
N ILE A 606 -7.38 3.97 22.02
CA ILE A 606 -7.25 4.38 23.42
C ILE A 606 -6.15 5.44 23.47
N ASP A 607 -6.54 6.70 23.63
CA ASP A 607 -5.60 7.83 23.65
C ASP A 607 -5.27 8.17 25.12
N ARG A 608 -3.98 8.17 25.44
CA ARG A 608 -3.43 8.49 26.77
C ARG A 608 -3.09 9.97 26.84
N ILE A 609 -3.58 10.68 27.86
CA ILE A 609 -3.26 12.09 28.11
C ILE A 609 -2.59 12.19 29.48
N ASP A 610 -1.28 12.43 29.47
CA ASP A 610 -0.47 12.58 30.69
C ASP A 610 -0.59 14.03 31.22
N PRO A 611 -0.95 14.23 32.50
CA PRO A 611 -1.04 15.56 33.11
C PRO A 611 0.26 16.36 32.99
N ARG A 612 1.43 15.71 32.90
CA ARG A 612 2.74 16.39 32.80
C ARG A 612 3.11 16.85 31.38
N ALA A 613 2.43 16.34 30.34
CA ALA A 613 2.69 16.72 28.95
C ALA A 613 2.05 18.07 28.56
N ILE A 614 1.09 18.55 29.34
CA ILE A 614 0.35 19.80 29.05
C ILE A 614 1.21 21.04 29.37
N SER A 615 2.22 20.92 30.24
CA SER A 615 3.11 22.03 30.60
C SER A 615 4.13 22.43 29.52
N SER A 616 4.31 21.65 28.45
CA SER A 616 5.38 21.89 27.46
C SER A 616 4.88 22.20 26.04
N ALA A 617 3.57 22.29 25.81
CA ALA A 617 3.02 22.46 24.47
C ALA A 617 1.74 23.29 24.43
N VAL A 618 1.81 24.58 24.80
CA VAL A 618 0.79 25.54 24.36
C VAL A 618 1.38 26.89 23.97
N GLY A 619 1.15 27.29 22.72
CA GLY A 619 1.34 28.66 22.26
C GLY A 619 0.25 29.58 22.83
N SER A 620 0.69 30.65 23.50
CA SER A 620 0.12 31.98 23.79
C SER A 620 -1.41 32.29 23.85
N THR A 621 -2.37 31.38 23.72
CA THR A 621 -3.80 31.74 23.73
C THR A 621 -4.72 30.92 24.65
N THR A 622 -4.22 29.91 25.37
CA THR A 622 -4.98 29.25 26.47
C THR A 622 -4.85 29.93 27.83
N LEU A 623 -3.97 30.93 27.94
CA LEU A 623 -3.73 31.67 29.18
C LEU A 623 -4.97 32.40 29.73
N SER A 624 -6.02 32.67 28.95
CA SER A 624 -7.16 33.46 29.44
C SER A 624 -8.23 32.64 30.20
N VAL A 625 -8.31 31.32 29.98
CA VAL A 625 -9.32 30.46 30.65
C VAL A 625 -8.73 29.79 31.90
N GLU A 626 -7.46 29.39 31.85
CA GLU A 626 -6.75 28.85 33.03
C GLU A 626 -6.51 29.93 34.10
N ASN A 627 -6.22 31.18 33.69
CA ASN A 627 -6.07 32.30 34.64
C ASN A 627 -7.38 32.65 35.36
N ALA A 628 -8.55 32.33 34.79
CA ALA A 628 -9.85 32.52 35.45
C ALA A 628 -10.14 31.42 36.48
N GLN A 629 -9.66 30.19 36.28
CA GLN A 629 -9.84 29.07 37.21
C GLN A 629 -8.85 29.11 38.39
N VAL A 630 -7.64 29.60 38.16
CA VAL A 630 -6.64 29.87 39.21
C VAL A 630 -7.09 31.05 40.10
N ALA A 631 -7.75 32.06 39.53
CA ALA A 631 -8.34 33.16 40.30
C ALA A 631 -9.54 32.75 41.18
N LEU A 632 -10.11 31.55 40.96
CA LEU A 632 -11.24 30.99 41.71
C LEU A 632 -10.83 29.85 42.67
N GLY A 633 -9.54 29.56 42.83
CA GLY A 633 -9.04 28.59 43.83
C GLY A 633 -9.11 27.12 43.42
N PHE A 634 -9.20 26.81 42.12
CA PHE A 634 -9.10 25.42 41.64
C PHE A 634 -7.63 25.03 41.42
N THR A 635 -7.15 24.02 42.14
CA THR A 635 -5.84 23.39 41.89
C THR A 635 -5.83 22.72 40.51
N PRO A 636 -4.70 22.74 39.77
CA PRO A 636 -4.58 21.95 38.54
C PRO A 636 -4.85 20.48 38.85
N ASP A 637 -5.68 19.86 38.02
CA ASP A 637 -6.15 18.49 38.17
C ASP A 637 -5.00 17.53 37.83
N ASP A 638 -4.31 17.01 38.85
CA ASP A 638 -3.20 16.02 38.76
C ASP A 638 -3.66 14.64 38.23
N SER A 639 -4.89 14.51 37.72
CA SER A 639 -5.45 13.25 37.24
C SER A 639 -4.95 12.82 35.85
N TYR A 640 -4.80 11.52 35.69
CA TYR A 640 -4.48 10.86 34.42
C TYR A 640 -5.73 10.71 33.56
N LYS A 641 -5.65 11.10 32.28
CA LYS A 641 -6.82 11.12 31.39
C LYS A 641 -6.72 10.05 30.30
N VAL A 642 -7.81 9.32 30.08
CA VAL A 642 -7.95 8.31 29.01
C VAL A 642 -9.11 8.70 28.10
N VAL A 643 -8.88 8.71 26.79
CA VAL A 643 -9.94 8.88 25.79
C VAL A 643 -10.14 7.59 25.03
N ILE A 644 -11.31 6.98 25.16
CA ILE A 644 -11.70 5.76 24.44
C ILE A 644 -12.56 6.17 23.25
N ARG A 645 -12.07 5.94 22.04
CA ARG A 645 -12.81 6.18 20.79
C ARG A 645 -13.39 4.87 20.30
N CYS A 646 -14.66 4.87 19.89
CA CYS A 646 -15.38 3.66 19.52
C CYS A 646 -15.82 3.67 18.05
N LYS A 647 -16.03 2.48 17.47
CA LYS A 647 -16.43 2.28 16.06
C LYS A 647 -17.85 2.77 15.77
N ASP A 648 -18.68 2.90 16.78
CA ASP A 648 -20.06 3.42 16.74
C ASP A 648 -20.15 4.92 17.06
N THR A 649 -19.03 5.63 16.85
CA THR A 649 -18.85 7.08 17.06
C THR A 649 -18.90 7.56 18.51
N GLN A 650 -19.02 6.66 19.51
CA GLN A 650 -18.89 7.05 20.92
C GLN A 650 -17.47 7.48 21.27
N VAL A 651 -17.36 8.49 22.15
CA VAL A 651 -16.09 8.92 22.74
C VAL A 651 -16.25 9.06 24.25
N ALA A 652 -15.65 8.16 25.02
CA ALA A 652 -15.62 8.24 26.47
C ALA A 652 -14.32 8.92 26.93
N ARG A 653 -14.43 9.89 27.85
CA ARG A 653 -13.30 10.62 28.42
C ARG A 653 -13.29 10.40 29.92
N LEU A 654 -12.25 9.77 30.42
CA LEU A 654 -12.13 9.30 31.79
C LEU A 654 -10.95 10.02 32.47
N SER A 655 -11.11 10.34 33.74
CA SER A 655 -10.10 10.92 34.63
C SER A 655 -9.90 9.98 35.81
N ILE A 656 -8.64 9.61 36.07
CA ILE A 656 -8.23 8.62 37.07
C ILE A 656 -7.16 9.28 37.93
N ALA A 657 -7.36 9.28 39.25
CA ALA A 657 -6.44 9.96 40.17
C ALA A 657 -5.16 9.15 40.41
N ASP A 658 -5.27 7.82 40.53
CA ASP A 658 -4.15 6.94 40.85
C ASP A 658 -3.41 6.46 39.59
N HIS A 659 -2.07 6.59 39.60
CA HIS A 659 -1.23 6.22 38.45
C HIS A 659 -1.17 4.71 38.22
N ASP A 660 -1.12 3.91 39.29
CA ASP A 660 -1.00 2.46 39.20
C ASP A 660 -2.31 1.84 38.69
N GLU A 661 -3.45 2.36 39.14
CA GLU A 661 -4.78 2.01 38.62
C GLU A 661 -4.92 2.41 37.15
N TYR A 662 -4.45 3.60 36.77
CA TYR A 662 -4.43 4.06 35.38
C TYR A 662 -3.62 3.12 34.48
N GLU A 663 -2.38 2.79 34.83
CA GLU A 663 -1.54 1.91 34.00
C GLU A 663 -2.14 0.50 33.89
N LYS A 664 -2.63 -0.07 35.00
CA LYS A 664 -3.31 -1.38 34.98
C LYS A 664 -4.55 -1.35 34.09
N LEU A 665 -5.35 -0.29 34.17
CA LEU A 665 -6.54 -0.12 33.36
C LEU A 665 -6.20 -0.10 31.87
N VAL A 666 -5.25 0.74 31.48
CA VAL A 666 -4.90 0.89 30.07
C VAL A 666 -4.26 -0.38 29.50
N GLN A 667 -3.46 -1.09 30.30
CA GLN A 667 -2.92 -2.40 29.92
C GLN A 667 -4.04 -3.44 29.72
N CYS A 668 -5.00 -3.51 30.64
CA CYS A 668 -6.15 -4.40 30.56
C CYS A 668 -7.03 -4.09 29.32
N LEU A 669 -7.38 -2.82 29.11
CA LEU A 669 -8.14 -2.38 27.94
C LEU A 669 -7.41 -2.71 26.64
N SER A 670 -6.10 -2.44 26.57
CA SER A 670 -5.31 -2.68 25.36
C SER A 670 -5.27 -4.18 25.02
N PHE A 671 -5.14 -5.04 26.03
CA PHE A 671 -5.11 -6.49 25.85
C PHE A 671 -6.45 -7.04 25.33
N LEU A 672 -7.58 -6.58 25.90
CA LEU A 672 -8.91 -7.08 25.57
C LEU A 672 -9.52 -6.44 24.31
N ALA A 673 -9.20 -5.17 24.02
CA ALA A 673 -9.69 -4.46 22.84
C ALA A 673 -8.93 -4.84 21.56
N PHE A 674 -7.65 -5.22 21.68
CA PHE A 674 -6.79 -5.55 20.54
C PHE A 674 -6.14 -6.94 20.69
N PRO A 675 -6.94 -8.02 20.84
CA PRO A 675 -6.39 -9.35 21.06
C PRO A 675 -5.66 -9.85 19.81
N LYS A 676 -4.74 -10.80 20.03
CA LYS A 676 -3.91 -11.39 18.96
C LYS A 676 -4.65 -12.45 18.15
N SER A 677 -5.67 -13.08 18.73
CA SER A 677 -6.44 -14.17 18.11
C SER A 677 -7.93 -13.85 18.09
N LEU A 678 -8.60 -14.17 16.98
CA LEU A 678 -10.06 -14.14 16.89
C LEU A 678 -10.74 -15.08 17.88
N LEU A 679 -10.05 -16.14 18.32
CA LEU A 679 -10.58 -17.07 19.33
C LEU A 679 -10.73 -16.44 20.72
N ASP A 680 -10.11 -15.29 20.97
CA ASP A 680 -10.24 -14.55 22.23
C ASP A 680 -11.54 -13.72 22.27
N ALA A 681 -12.32 -13.71 21.18
CA ALA A 681 -13.59 -13.00 21.11
C ALA A 681 -14.66 -13.61 22.03
N PHE A 682 -15.52 -12.75 22.56
CA PHE A 682 -16.53 -13.15 23.55
C PHE A 682 -17.51 -14.22 23.06
N CYS A 683 -17.80 -14.29 21.76
CA CYS A 683 -18.70 -15.29 21.18
C CYS A 683 -18.32 -16.76 21.46
N PHE A 684 -17.05 -17.03 21.79
CA PHE A 684 -16.58 -18.37 22.18
C PHE A 684 -16.76 -18.68 23.68
N ALA A 685 -16.91 -17.65 24.51
CA ALA A 685 -17.20 -17.78 25.94
C ALA A 685 -18.71 -17.65 26.25
N TYR A 686 -19.46 -16.98 25.38
CA TYR A 686 -20.88 -16.70 25.57
C TYR A 686 -21.71 -17.99 25.61
N SER A 687 -22.47 -18.18 26.70
CA SER A 687 -23.25 -19.39 26.94
C SER A 687 -24.61 -19.05 27.56
N PRO A 688 -25.64 -18.69 26.77
CA PRO A 688 -26.91 -18.19 27.30
C PRO A 688 -27.60 -19.23 28.18
N THR A 689 -28.29 -18.74 29.20
CA THR A 689 -29.02 -19.54 30.20
C THR A 689 -30.27 -20.21 29.65
N VAL A 690 -30.85 -19.66 28.58
CA VAL A 690 -32.01 -20.23 27.87
C VAL A 690 -31.56 -20.71 26.50
N ALA A 691 -31.80 -21.99 26.19
CA ALA A 691 -31.55 -22.52 24.86
C ALA A 691 -32.46 -21.80 23.85
N PRO A 692 -31.93 -21.25 22.74
CA PRO A 692 -32.76 -20.64 21.71
C PRO A 692 -33.78 -21.65 21.20
N SER A 693 -35.05 -21.23 21.08
CA SER A 693 -36.16 -22.12 20.72
C SER A 693 -35.99 -22.73 19.33
N GLU A 694 -35.35 -22.02 18.39
CA GLU A 694 -34.95 -22.53 17.07
C GLU A 694 -33.68 -21.80 16.58
N GLU A 695 -32.64 -22.54 16.20
CA GLU A 695 -31.49 -21.98 15.50
C GLU A 695 -31.84 -21.82 14.02
N VAL A 696 -31.82 -20.58 13.50
CA VAL A 696 -32.05 -20.36 12.06
C VAL A 696 -30.87 -20.94 11.29
N ARG A 697 -31.11 -22.09 10.67
CA ARG A 697 -30.15 -22.71 9.76
C ARG A 697 -30.33 -22.12 8.37
N PHE A 698 -29.46 -21.20 8.01
CA PHE A 698 -29.35 -20.73 6.63
C PHE A 698 -28.74 -21.83 5.73
N ASP A 699 -29.50 -22.29 4.73
CA ASP A 699 -28.99 -23.11 3.63
C ASP A 699 -29.24 -22.38 2.31
N ILE A 700 -28.15 -21.92 1.69
CA ILE A 700 -28.18 -21.19 0.42
C ILE A 700 -28.90 -21.94 -0.70
N ARG A 701 -28.96 -23.28 -0.66
CA ARG A 701 -29.68 -24.08 -1.67
C ARG A 701 -31.19 -23.96 -1.55
N GLN A 702 -31.71 -23.81 -0.33
CA GLN A 702 -33.13 -23.56 -0.11
C GLN A 702 -33.50 -22.20 -0.69
N GLU A 703 -32.61 -21.22 -0.53
CA GLU A 703 -32.78 -19.90 -1.13
C GLU A 703 -32.76 -19.98 -2.66
N TYR A 704 -31.76 -20.65 -3.26
CA TYR A 704 -31.73 -20.88 -4.72
C TYR A 704 -32.98 -21.56 -5.26
N LYS A 705 -33.59 -22.47 -4.49
CA LYS A 705 -34.88 -23.07 -4.84
C LYS A 705 -36.01 -22.04 -4.80
N ARG A 706 -36.08 -21.22 -3.73
CA ARG A 706 -37.11 -20.17 -3.55
C ARG A 706 -37.10 -19.16 -4.69
N ILE A 707 -35.92 -18.64 -5.06
CA ILE A 707 -35.80 -17.66 -6.15
C ILE A 707 -35.88 -18.29 -7.54
N GLY A 708 -36.06 -19.60 -7.66
CA GLY A 708 -36.27 -20.26 -8.93
C GLY A 708 -35.01 -20.58 -9.72
N LEU A 709 -33.80 -20.37 -9.18
CA LEU A 709 -32.54 -20.72 -9.87
C LEU A 709 -32.40 -22.22 -10.13
N LEU A 710 -33.03 -23.05 -9.30
CA LEU A 710 -33.07 -24.50 -9.48
C LEU A 710 -34.27 -24.99 -10.30
N SER A 711 -35.11 -24.07 -10.80
CA SER A 711 -36.31 -24.41 -11.60
C SER A 711 -36.00 -24.53 -13.11
N PHE A 712 -34.79 -24.18 -13.54
CA PHE A 712 -34.34 -24.21 -14.94
C PHE A 712 -33.18 -25.19 -15.13
N PRO A 713 -33.37 -26.51 -14.92
CA PRO A 713 -32.29 -27.49 -14.95
C PRO A 713 -31.61 -27.61 -16.32
N ASP A 714 -32.32 -27.26 -17.40
CA ASP A 714 -31.79 -27.25 -18.77
C ASP A 714 -30.81 -26.08 -19.03
N HIS A 715 -30.75 -25.10 -18.12
CA HIS A 715 -29.93 -23.90 -18.30
C HIS A 715 -28.98 -23.64 -17.13
N LEU A 716 -29.37 -24.01 -15.92
CA LEU A 716 -28.64 -23.73 -14.69
C LEU A 716 -28.48 -25.01 -13.87
N ARG A 717 -27.30 -25.17 -13.28
CA ARG A 717 -27.01 -26.25 -12.32
C ARG A 717 -26.34 -25.70 -11.08
N CYS A 718 -26.54 -26.39 -9.96
CA CYS A 718 -25.85 -26.10 -8.71
C CYS A 718 -24.64 -27.01 -8.55
N ILE A 719 -23.46 -26.43 -8.42
CA ILE A 719 -22.21 -27.15 -8.13
C ILE A 719 -21.87 -27.11 -6.65
N ASP A 720 -21.23 -28.17 -6.16
CA ASP A 720 -20.60 -28.25 -4.84
C ASP A 720 -19.08 -28.23 -5.02
N GLN A 721 -18.41 -27.16 -4.57
CA GLN A 721 -16.95 -27.03 -4.68
C GLN A 721 -16.16 -27.87 -3.65
N SER A 722 -16.79 -28.85 -3.00
CA SER A 722 -16.29 -29.64 -1.88
C SER A 722 -16.07 -28.84 -0.59
N SER A 723 -15.70 -29.53 0.50
CA SER A 723 -15.28 -28.88 1.75
C SER A 723 -14.01 -28.04 1.62
N LYS A 724 -13.26 -28.17 0.52
CA LYS A 724 -11.99 -27.44 0.30
C LYS A 724 -12.17 -26.12 -0.46
N TYR A 725 -13.36 -25.81 -0.99
CA TYR A 725 -13.64 -24.58 -1.75
C TYR A 725 -12.68 -24.37 -2.94
N THR A 726 -12.50 -25.41 -3.76
CA THR A 726 -11.40 -25.48 -4.74
C THR A 726 -11.51 -24.54 -5.92
N LEU A 727 -12.71 -24.00 -6.22
CA LEU A 727 -12.90 -23.08 -7.34
C LEU A 727 -12.79 -21.61 -6.89
N CYS A 728 -13.25 -21.29 -5.68
CA CYS A 728 -13.07 -19.99 -5.05
C CYS A 728 -13.22 -20.08 -3.53
N GLU A 729 -12.14 -19.84 -2.80
CA GLU A 729 -12.09 -19.96 -1.32
C GLU A 729 -12.95 -18.93 -0.57
N THR A 730 -13.36 -17.87 -1.25
CA THR A 730 -14.10 -16.74 -0.67
C THR A 730 -15.58 -16.71 -1.10
N TYR A 731 -16.02 -17.70 -1.87
CA TYR A 731 -17.40 -17.89 -2.29
C TYR A 731 -18.11 -18.95 -1.44
N PRO A 732 -19.44 -19.01 -1.49
CA PRO A 732 -20.17 -20.09 -0.85
C PRO A 732 -19.82 -21.44 -1.49
N ARG A 733 -19.94 -22.52 -0.69
CA ARG A 733 -19.67 -23.89 -1.14
C ARG A 733 -20.50 -24.29 -2.36
N HIS A 734 -21.75 -23.84 -2.40
CA HIS A 734 -22.69 -24.12 -3.48
C HIS A 734 -22.81 -22.90 -4.40
N LEU A 735 -22.61 -23.09 -5.70
CA LEU A 735 -22.74 -22.03 -6.71
C LEU A 735 -23.70 -22.41 -7.81
N ILE A 736 -24.39 -21.41 -8.37
CA ILE A 736 -25.20 -21.57 -9.57
C ILE A 736 -24.37 -21.18 -10.79
N VAL A 737 -24.24 -22.12 -11.73
CA VAL A 737 -23.48 -21.99 -12.98
C VAL A 737 -24.34 -22.51 -14.15
N PRO A 738 -24.00 -22.18 -15.42
CA PRO A 738 -24.71 -22.73 -16.56
C PRO A 738 -24.64 -24.26 -16.62
N ALA A 739 -25.72 -24.91 -17.08
CA ALA A 739 -25.75 -26.35 -17.27
C ALA A 739 -24.75 -26.83 -18.34
N ASP A 740 -24.62 -26.05 -19.43
CA ASP A 740 -23.84 -26.41 -20.63
C ASP A 740 -22.32 -26.20 -20.50
N ILE A 741 -21.84 -25.57 -19.42
CA ILE A 741 -20.41 -25.33 -19.23
C ILE A 741 -19.78 -26.41 -18.35
N SER A 742 -18.66 -26.98 -18.81
CA SER A 742 -17.92 -28.00 -18.06
C SER A 742 -17.12 -27.41 -16.89
N ASP A 743 -16.82 -28.22 -15.88
CA ASP A 743 -16.06 -27.78 -14.70
C ASP A 743 -14.63 -27.31 -15.05
N ILE A 744 -14.02 -27.86 -16.10
CA ILE A 744 -12.69 -27.43 -16.60
C ILE A 744 -12.76 -26.01 -17.14
N ARG A 745 -13.78 -25.72 -17.95
CA ARG A 745 -14.03 -24.40 -18.53
C ARG A 745 -14.36 -23.37 -17.45
N LEU A 746 -15.13 -23.77 -16.43
CA LEU A 746 -15.38 -22.94 -15.24
C LEU A 746 -14.09 -22.58 -14.50
N LYS A 747 -13.16 -23.54 -14.32
CA LYS A 747 -11.86 -23.25 -13.71
C LYS A 747 -11.03 -22.26 -14.53
N ALA A 748 -11.05 -22.38 -15.86
CA ALA A 748 -10.37 -21.44 -16.74
C ALA A 748 -10.96 -20.02 -16.64
N ALA A 749 -12.29 -19.90 -16.63
CA ALA A 749 -12.97 -18.62 -16.42
C ALA A 749 -12.68 -18.03 -15.04
N ALA A 750 -12.68 -18.87 -13.99
CA ALA A 750 -12.34 -18.45 -12.64
C ALA A 750 -10.90 -17.93 -12.54
N ALA A 751 -9.94 -18.58 -13.18
CA ALA A 751 -8.54 -18.13 -13.21
C ALA A 751 -8.37 -16.74 -13.84
N PHE A 752 -9.30 -16.32 -14.71
CA PHE A 752 -9.30 -14.99 -15.31
C PHE A 752 -9.93 -13.90 -14.43
N ARG A 753 -10.47 -14.25 -13.26
CA ARG A 753 -11.14 -13.32 -12.33
C ARG A 753 -10.31 -13.14 -11.06
N SER A 754 -10.20 -11.91 -10.58
CA SER A 754 -9.44 -11.59 -9.34
C SER A 754 -9.90 -12.46 -8.16
N HIS A 755 -8.97 -13.09 -7.45
CA HIS A 755 -9.28 -14.04 -6.36
C HIS A 755 -10.16 -15.24 -6.78
N GLN A 756 -10.21 -15.55 -8.08
CA GLN A 756 -11.05 -16.61 -8.65
C GLN A 756 -12.55 -16.43 -8.40
N ARG A 757 -13.00 -15.20 -8.14
CA ARG A 757 -14.41 -14.86 -7.92
C ARG A 757 -15.13 -14.72 -9.25
N LEU A 758 -15.31 -15.87 -9.90
CA LEU A 758 -15.97 -16.04 -11.17
C LEU A 758 -17.41 -15.49 -11.18
N PRO A 759 -17.95 -15.11 -12.34
CA PRO A 759 -19.37 -14.78 -12.50
C PRO A 759 -20.30 -15.90 -12.01
N VAL A 760 -21.23 -15.56 -11.12
CA VAL A 760 -22.27 -16.46 -10.60
C VAL A 760 -23.58 -15.72 -10.38
N ILE A 761 -24.71 -16.42 -10.47
CA ILE A 761 -26.04 -15.81 -10.30
C ILE A 761 -26.34 -15.61 -8.82
N SER A 762 -26.75 -14.39 -8.50
CA SER A 762 -27.26 -14.00 -7.18
C SER A 762 -28.78 -14.08 -7.10
N TRP A 763 -29.45 -13.62 -8.16
CA TRP A 763 -30.91 -13.52 -8.24
C TRP A 763 -31.41 -13.63 -9.68
N ILE A 764 -32.66 -14.08 -9.86
CA ILE A 764 -33.33 -14.17 -11.17
C ILE A 764 -34.75 -13.61 -11.08
N HIS A 765 -35.14 -12.86 -12.10
CA HIS A 765 -36.47 -12.25 -12.18
C HIS A 765 -37.52 -13.31 -12.53
N PRO A 766 -38.57 -13.48 -11.71
CA PRO A 766 -39.50 -14.62 -11.84
C PRO A 766 -40.28 -14.61 -13.16
N SER A 767 -40.57 -13.45 -13.73
CA SER A 767 -41.38 -13.34 -14.97
C SER A 767 -40.57 -13.11 -16.26
N THR A 768 -39.36 -12.55 -16.17
CA THR A 768 -38.56 -12.20 -17.36
C THR A 768 -37.35 -13.11 -17.53
N GLY A 769 -36.93 -13.81 -16.48
CA GLY A 769 -35.70 -14.61 -16.47
C GLY A 769 -34.42 -13.78 -16.47
N ALA A 770 -34.52 -12.44 -16.31
CA ALA A 770 -33.35 -11.56 -16.21
C ALA A 770 -32.58 -11.84 -14.91
N THR A 771 -31.26 -11.93 -14.98
CA THR A 771 -30.40 -12.34 -13.86
C THR A 771 -29.58 -11.18 -13.30
N ILE A 772 -29.33 -11.21 -11.99
CA ILE A 772 -28.23 -10.47 -11.36
C ILE A 772 -27.08 -11.44 -11.20
N VAL A 773 -26.00 -11.19 -11.93
CA VAL A 773 -24.75 -11.96 -11.88
C VAL A 773 -23.72 -11.12 -11.14
N ARG A 774 -22.97 -11.72 -10.22
CA ARG A 774 -21.91 -11.04 -9.46
C ARG A 774 -20.54 -11.70 -9.70
N SER A 775 -19.47 -10.90 -9.66
CA SER A 775 -18.08 -11.38 -9.79
C SER A 775 -17.08 -10.38 -9.18
N SER A 776 -15.80 -10.71 -9.25
CA SER A 776 -14.70 -9.72 -9.21
C SER A 776 -14.35 -9.19 -10.60
N GLN A 777 -13.47 -8.18 -10.67
CA GLN A 777 -12.93 -7.72 -11.94
C GLN A 777 -12.18 -8.81 -12.73
N PRO A 778 -12.18 -8.73 -14.08
CA PRO A 778 -11.37 -9.59 -14.93
C PRO A 778 -9.88 -9.17 -14.95
N LEU A 779 -9.00 -10.13 -15.23
CA LEU A 779 -7.54 -9.97 -15.30
C LEU A 779 -7.06 -9.57 -16.71
N VAL A 780 -7.63 -8.47 -17.21
CA VAL A 780 -7.41 -7.95 -18.58
C VAL A 780 -6.00 -7.39 -18.75
N GLY A 781 -5.52 -6.62 -17.79
CA GLY A 781 -4.24 -5.95 -17.79
C GLY A 781 -4.01 -4.97 -18.95
N LEU A 782 -2.78 -4.45 -19.02
CA LEU A 782 -2.35 -3.53 -20.08
C LEU A 782 -2.37 -4.19 -21.47
N LYS A 783 -2.06 -5.49 -21.53
CA LYS A 783 -2.12 -6.30 -22.76
C LYS A 783 -3.53 -6.49 -23.30
N SER A 784 -4.57 -6.06 -22.57
CA SER A 784 -5.97 -6.27 -22.91
C SER A 784 -6.29 -7.75 -23.17
N ALA A 785 -5.74 -8.61 -22.31
CA ALA A 785 -5.92 -10.05 -22.32
C ALA A 785 -7.41 -10.42 -22.31
N ARG A 786 -7.71 -11.52 -22.98
CA ARG A 786 -9.06 -12.04 -23.18
C ARG A 786 -9.14 -13.46 -22.68
N ASN A 787 -10.35 -13.89 -22.36
CA ASN A 787 -10.59 -15.27 -21.99
C ASN A 787 -11.95 -15.68 -22.56
N GLY A 788 -11.92 -16.55 -23.57
CA GLY A 788 -13.15 -17.01 -24.23
C GLY A 788 -14.10 -17.76 -23.29
N GLU A 789 -13.55 -18.40 -22.25
CA GLU A 789 -14.34 -19.12 -21.25
C GLU A 789 -15.10 -18.19 -20.30
N ASP A 790 -14.49 -17.08 -19.88
CA ASP A 790 -15.17 -16.03 -19.13
C ASP A 790 -16.20 -15.30 -20.00
N GLU A 791 -15.85 -14.97 -21.25
CA GLU A 791 -16.76 -14.35 -22.22
C GLU A 791 -18.02 -15.22 -22.43
N LEU A 792 -17.84 -16.54 -22.60
CA LEU A 792 -18.94 -17.50 -22.72
C LEU A 792 -19.72 -17.64 -21.41
N LEU A 793 -19.03 -17.77 -20.27
CA LEU A 793 -19.67 -17.92 -18.96
C LEU A 793 -20.59 -16.73 -18.65
N VAL A 794 -20.10 -15.51 -18.85
CA VAL A 794 -20.90 -14.29 -18.68
C VAL A 794 -22.09 -14.28 -19.62
N PHE A 795 -21.88 -14.63 -20.90
CA PHE A 795 -22.96 -14.68 -21.88
C PHE A 795 -24.06 -15.67 -21.46
N LEU A 796 -23.71 -16.90 -21.09
CA LEU A 796 -24.68 -17.93 -20.70
C LEU A 796 -25.46 -17.52 -19.43
N LEU A 797 -24.76 -17.00 -18.42
CA LEU A 797 -25.39 -16.56 -17.16
C LEU A 797 -26.37 -15.40 -17.36
N CYS A 798 -26.06 -14.48 -18.29
CA CYS A 798 -26.89 -13.32 -18.58
C CYS A 798 -28.02 -13.62 -19.58
N CYS A 799 -27.80 -14.51 -20.55
CA CYS A 799 -28.68 -14.63 -21.72
C CYS A 799 -29.51 -15.91 -21.75
N SER A 800 -29.01 -17.05 -21.22
CA SER A 800 -29.68 -18.35 -21.40
C SER A 800 -31.08 -18.40 -20.80
N SER A 801 -31.28 -17.79 -19.62
CA SER A 801 -32.60 -17.70 -18.98
C SER A 801 -33.47 -16.55 -19.49
N ASN A 802 -32.91 -15.62 -20.29
CA ASN A 802 -33.56 -14.38 -20.72
C ASN A 802 -33.59 -14.27 -22.26
N THR A 803 -34.30 -15.19 -22.91
CA THR A 803 -34.41 -15.26 -24.37
C THR A 803 -35.01 -14.00 -25.00
N LYS A 804 -35.86 -13.28 -24.26
CA LYS A 804 -36.53 -12.05 -24.70
C LYS A 804 -35.57 -10.85 -24.82
N ALA A 805 -34.38 -10.91 -24.23
CA ALA A 805 -33.39 -9.84 -24.33
C ALA A 805 -32.57 -9.87 -25.64
N PHE A 806 -32.74 -10.92 -26.48
CA PHE A 806 -32.02 -11.12 -27.74
C PHE A 806 -30.49 -11.03 -27.58
N GLY A 807 -29.95 -11.66 -26.53
CA GLY A 807 -28.51 -11.70 -26.26
C GLY A 807 -27.91 -10.39 -25.71
N ARG A 808 -28.73 -9.43 -25.29
CA ARG A 808 -28.27 -8.12 -24.77
C ARG A 808 -28.30 -8.09 -23.24
N TYR A 809 -27.22 -7.64 -22.63
CA TYR A 809 -27.08 -7.52 -21.17
C TYR A 809 -26.21 -6.30 -20.80
N VAL A 810 -26.12 -6.00 -19.51
CA VAL A 810 -25.37 -4.85 -18.99
C VAL A 810 -24.27 -5.33 -18.06
N ILE A 811 -23.11 -4.68 -18.11
CA ILE A 811 -22.03 -4.85 -17.15
C ILE A 811 -21.97 -3.56 -16.33
N MET A 812 -22.18 -3.66 -15.02
CA MET A 812 -22.12 -2.54 -14.09
C MET A 812 -20.89 -2.69 -13.19
N ASP A 813 -19.81 -1.99 -13.56
CA ASP A 813 -18.63 -1.86 -12.70
C ASP A 813 -18.93 -0.81 -11.63
N ALA A 814 -18.93 -1.22 -10.37
CA ALA A 814 -19.26 -0.35 -9.25
C ALA A 814 -18.29 0.85 -9.13
N ARG A 815 -17.10 0.76 -9.70
CA ARG A 815 -16.05 1.78 -9.60
C ARG A 815 -16.33 2.98 -10.50
N SER A 816 -15.51 4.02 -10.35
CA SER A 816 -15.35 5.03 -11.40
C SER A 816 -14.49 4.49 -12.55
N GLN A 817 -14.67 5.06 -13.73
CA GLN A 817 -13.85 4.73 -14.90
C GLN A 817 -12.35 4.91 -14.60
N LEU A 818 -11.99 5.99 -13.89
CA LEU A 818 -10.60 6.25 -13.51
C LEU A 818 -10.02 5.15 -12.62
N ALA A 819 -10.76 4.72 -11.60
CA ALA A 819 -10.32 3.63 -10.73
C ALA A 819 -10.21 2.28 -11.48
N ALA A 820 -11.11 2.02 -12.43
CA ALA A 820 -11.03 0.82 -13.28
C ALA A 820 -9.81 0.85 -14.22
N VAL A 821 -9.49 2.00 -14.79
CA VAL A 821 -8.27 2.21 -15.60
C VAL A 821 -7.01 2.04 -14.74
N GLY A 822 -6.98 2.58 -13.53
CA GLY A 822 -5.88 2.36 -12.58
C GLY A 822 -5.66 0.88 -12.27
N ASN A 823 -6.74 0.11 -12.06
CA ASN A 823 -6.65 -1.34 -11.89
C ASN A 823 -6.20 -2.07 -13.16
N LYS A 824 -6.54 -1.58 -14.35
CA LYS A 824 -6.05 -2.13 -15.62
C LYS A 824 -4.53 -2.04 -15.72
N ALA A 825 -3.93 -0.96 -15.21
CA ALA A 825 -2.48 -0.81 -15.14
C ALA A 825 -1.81 -1.87 -14.24
N LEU A 826 -2.52 -2.38 -13.24
CA LEU A 826 -2.06 -3.43 -12.31
C LEU A 826 -2.30 -4.86 -12.81
N GLY A 827 -2.59 -5.05 -14.10
CA GLY A 827 -2.88 -6.39 -14.64
C GLY A 827 -4.34 -6.84 -14.48
N LYS A 828 -5.23 -5.98 -13.95
CA LYS A 828 -6.66 -6.26 -13.76
C LYS A 828 -7.50 -5.49 -14.79
N GLY A 829 -8.65 -4.90 -14.44
CA GLY A 829 -9.36 -4.00 -15.35
C GLY A 829 -10.87 -4.22 -15.39
N THR A 830 -11.47 -4.11 -16.57
CA THR A 830 -12.90 -4.29 -16.83
C THR A 830 -13.10 -4.82 -18.26
N GLU A 831 -14.25 -5.43 -18.48
CA GLU A 831 -14.69 -6.06 -19.71
C GLU A 831 -14.74 -5.07 -20.87
N ASN A 832 -14.21 -5.47 -22.02
CA ASN A 832 -14.35 -4.69 -23.24
C ASN A 832 -15.63 -5.12 -23.98
N SER A 833 -16.58 -4.21 -24.19
CA SER A 833 -17.85 -4.49 -24.87
C SER A 833 -17.68 -5.11 -26.27
N SER A 834 -16.55 -4.90 -26.94
CA SER A 834 -16.26 -5.56 -28.23
C SER A 834 -16.01 -7.06 -28.11
N ASN A 835 -15.53 -7.52 -26.94
CA ASN A 835 -15.26 -8.94 -26.66
C ASN A 835 -16.51 -9.60 -26.06
N TYR A 836 -17.18 -8.90 -25.17
CA TYR A 836 -18.41 -9.33 -24.51
C TYR A 836 -19.62 -8.94 -25.38
N HIS A 837 -19.87 -9.74 -26.42
CA HIS A 837 -20.90 -9.47 -27.41
C HIS A 837 -22.28 -9.26 -26.75
N GLY A 838 -22.96 -8.18 -27.14
CA GLY A 838 -24.26 -7.80 -26.57
C GLY A 838 -24.20 -7.07 -25.22
N ALA A 839 -23.01 -6.92 -24.62
CA ALA A 839 -22.82 -6.22 -23.37
C ALA A 839 -22.78 -4.69 -23.54
N LYS A 840 -23.35 -3.98 -22.57
CA LYS A 840 -23.13 -2.54 -22.36
C LYS A 840 -22.44 -2.31 -21.02
N LEU A 841 -21.21 -1.79 -21.02
CA LEU A 841 -20.49 -1.41 -19.81
C LEU A 841 -20.93 -0.05 -19.26
N ILE A 842 -21.15 0.03 -17.94
CA ILE A 842 -21.53 1.25 -17.20
C ILE A 842 -20.72 1.31 -15.89
N PHE A 843 -20.18 2.49 -15.57
CA PHE A 843 -19.48 2.76 -14.31
C PHE A 843 -20.41 3.44 -13.30
N MET A 844 -20.49 2.91 -12.08
CA MET A 844 -21.44 3.37 -11.06
C MET A 844 -20.87 4.40 -10.09
N ASN A 845 -19.55 4.64 -10.13
CA ASN A 845 -18.87 5.66 -9.32
C ASN A 845 -19.04 5.50 -7.80
N VAL A 846 -19.14 4.27 -7.29
CA VAL A 846 -19.10 3.96 -5.86
C VAL A 846 -17.64 3.94 -5.39
N GLU A 847 -17.35 4.80 -4.41
CA GLU A 847 -15.99 5.02 -3.90
C GLU A 847 -15.45 3.84 -3.09
N ASN A 848 -14.13 3.81 -2.89
CA ASN A 848 -13.42 2.71 -2.24
C ASN A 848 -13.55 2.75 -0.70
N ILE A 849 -13.00 1.73 -0.05
CA ILE A 849 -13.05 1.56 1.41
C ILE A 849 -12.37 2.70 2.18
N HIS A 850 -11.34 3.32 1.60
CA HIS A 850 -10.59 4.41 2.24
C HIS A 850 -11.42 5.69 2.29
N ALA A 851 -12.08 6.05 1.18
CA ALA A 851 -12.97 7.20 1.13
C ALA A 851 -14.11 7.07 2.14
N VAL A 852 -14.73 5.89 2.21
CA VAL A 852 -15.81 5.61 3.18
C VAL A 852 -15.32 5.68 4.63
N ARG A 853 -14.11 5.18 4.94
CA ARG A 853 -13.51 5.33 6.28
C ARG A 853 -13.31 6.80 6.64
N GLN A 854 -12.68 7.58 5.75
CA GLN A 854 -12.42 8.99 6.02
C GLN A 854 -13.72 9.78 6.20
N SER A 855 -14.75 9.44 5.43
CA SER A 855 -16.07 10.02 5.57
C SER A 855 -16.70 9.75 6.94
N GLN A 856 -16.59 8.53 7.46
CA GLN A 856 -17.09 8.21 8.80
C GLN A 856 -16.31 8.94 9.90
N LEU A 857 -14.99 9.02 9.79
CA LEU A 857 -14.15 9.76 10.75
C LEU A 857 -14.49 11.25 10.74
N ALA A 858 -14.66 11.84 9.56
CA ALA A 858 -15.08 13.24 9.43
C ALA A 858 -16.48 13.46 10.02
N LEU A 859 -17.42 12.53 9.81
CA LEU A 859 -18.75 12.60 10.40
C LEU A 859 -18.69 12.52 11.93
N ALA A 860 -17.91 11.58 12.47
CA ALA A 860 -17.72 11.44 13.92
C ALA A 860 -17.12 12.71 14.55
N ALA A 861 -16.15 13.34 13.86
CA ALA A 861 -15.54 14.59 14.31
C ALA A 861 -16.54 15.77 14.40
N THR A 862 -17.65 15.73 13.67
CA THR A 862 -18.68 16.79 13.76
C THR A 862 -19.34 16.86 15.14
N PHE A 863 -19.34 15.75 15.87
CA PHE A 863 -19.92 15.63 17.21
C PHE A 863 -18.90 15.91 18.33
N GLU A 864 -17.64 16.20 18.00
CA GLU A 864 -16.67 16.62 19.01
C GLU A 864 -16.87 18.10 19.41
N PRO A 865 -16.73 18.44 20.71
CA PRO A 865 -16.82 19.82 21.16
C PRO A 865 -15.70 20.68 20.54
N LYS A 866 -16.05 21.88 20.08
CA LYS A 866 -15.10 22.82 19.47
C LYS A 866 -14.05 23.25 20.49
N ARG A 867 -12.77 23.31 20.08
CA ARG A 867 -11.65 23.75 20.93
C ARG A 867 -11.55 25.27 21.07
N SER A 868 -12.12 26.04 20.13
CA SER A 868 -12.16 27.50 20.15
C SER A 868 -13.39 28.06 19.42
N ALA A 869 -13.89 29.22 19.86
CA ALA A 869 -14.96 29.96 19.18
C ALA A 869 -14.54 30.47 17.79
N ASN A 870 -13.24 30.55 17.50
CA ASN A 870 -12.68 31.02 16.22
C ASN A 870 -12.44 29.90 15.19
N GLU A 871 -12.70 28.63 15.52
CA GLU A 871 -12.58 27.51 14.57
C GLU A 871 -13.93 27.21 13.88
N ASP A 872 -13.90 27.30 12.54
CA ASP A 872 -14.95 27.00 11.58
C ASP A 872 -16.27 27.79 11.76
N THR A 873 -16.50 28.77 10.87
CA THR A 873 -17.78 29.44 10.66
C THR A 873 -18.85 28.51 10.05
N SER A 874 -18.51 27.27 9.74
CA SER A 874 -19.41 26.28 9.15
C SER A 874 -20.48 25.82 10.16
N SER A 875 -21.73 25.80 9.71
CA SER A 875 -22.85 25.28 10.52
C SER A 875 -22.71 23.77 10.75
N PHE A 876 -23.39 23.22 11.76
CA PHE A 876 -23.43 21.77 12.02
C PHE A 876 -23.80 20.96 10.77
N TYR A 877 -24.83 21.40 10.02
CA TYR A 877 -25.23 20.77 8.77
C TYR A 877 -24.18 20.92 7.66
N GLY A 878 -23.44 22.04 7.62
CA GLY A 878 -22.31 22.23 6.71
C GLY A 878 -21.17 21.23 6.97
N ARG A 879 -20.89 20.93 8.26
CA ARG A 879 -19.89 19.90 8.64
C ARG A 879 -20.35 18.48 8.30
N ILE A 880 -21.64 18.18 8.43
CA ILE A 880 -22.21 16.90 7.97
C ILE A 880 -22.06 16.78 6.45
N GLU A 881 -22.36 17.84 5.70
CA GLU A 881 -22.21 17.84 4.25
C GLU A 881 -20.75 17.65 3.83
N SER A 882 -19.81 18.35 4.46
CA SER A 882 -18.38 18.23 4.18
C SER A 882 -17.80 16.87 4.54
N SER A 883 -18.40 16.13 5.49
CA SER A 883 -18.00 14.74 5.79
C SER A 883 -18.16 13.80 4.59
N GLY A 884 -19.04 14.13 3.63
CA GLY A 884 -19.32 13.30 2.46
C GLY A 884 -20.17 12.05 2.73
N TRP A 885 -20.59 11.77 3.97
CA TRP A 885 -21.27 10.51 4.31
C TRP A 885 -22.58 10.32 3.53
N LEU A 886 -23.42 11.37 3.49
CA LEU A 886 -24.68 11.35 2.76
C LEU A 886 -24.48 11.22 1.24
N ARG A 887 -23.33 11.67 0.71
CA ARG A 887 -22.95 11.47 -0.69
C ARG A 887 -22.67 9.99 -0.96
N HIS A 888 -21.95 9.30 -0.08
CA HIS A 888 -21.71 7.86 -0.21
C HIS A 888 -23.01 7.05 -0.15
N VAL A 889 -23.89 7.34 0.82
CA VAL A 889 -25.21 6.71 0.94
C VAL A 889 -26.00 6.88 -0.37
N ARG A 890 -26.03 8.10 -0.92
CA ARG A 890 -26.68 8.40 -2.19
C ARG A 890 -26.11 7.60 -3.36
N LEU A 891 -24.78 7.52 -3.48
CA LEU A 891 -24.11 6.83 -4.58
C LEU A 891 -24.41 5.33 -4.56
N VAL A 892 -24.35 4.70 -3.39
CA VAL A 892 -24.69 3.27 -3.22
C VAL A 892 -26.17 3.02 -3.55
N LEU A 893 -27.09 3.83 -3.01
CA LEU A 893 -28.52 3.73 -3.34
C LEU A 893 -28.79 3.91 -4.83
N LYS A 894 -28.19 4.92 -5.46
CA LYS A 894 -28.35 5.16 -6.89
C LYS A 894 -27.85 3.99 -7.73
N ALA A 895 -26.66 3.46 -7.42
CA ALA A 895 -26.13 2.32 -8.14
C ALA A 895 -27.05 1.09 -8.03
N SER A 896 -27.62 0.87 -6.85
CA SER A 896 -28.52 -0.25 -6.58
C SER A 896 -29.89 -0.08 -7.26
N VAL A 897 -30.43 1.14 -7.29
CA VAL A 897 -31.67 1.49 -8.01
C VAL A 897 -31.49 1.28 -9.51
N ASP A 898 -30.38 1.73 -10.08
CA ASP A 898 -30.09 1.56 -11.51
C ASP A 898 -29.93 0.07 -11.86
N LEU A 899 -29.30 -0.73 -10.99
CA LEU A 899 -29.22 -2.19 -11.09
C LEU A 899 -30.62 -2.85 -11.07
N ALA A 900 -31.42 -2.54 -10.06
CA ALA A 900 -32.77 -3.09 -9.90
C ALA A 900 -33.67 -2.77 -11.10
N TYR A 901 -33.71 -1.50 -11.54
CA TYR A 901 -34.51 -1.11 -12.70
C TYR A 901 -34.06 -1.80 -13.99
N THR A 902 -32.76 -1.97 -14.18
CA THR A 902 -32.24 -2.64 -15.39
C THR A 902 -32.75 -4.08 -15.47
N VAL A 903 -32.69 -4.80 -14.35
CA VAL A 903 -33.15 -6.19 -14.24
C VAL A 903 -34.67 -6.29 -14.37
N HIS A 904 -35.41 -5.43 -13.66
CA HIS A 904 -36.87 -5.40 -13.74
C HIS A 904 -37.38 -5.15 -15.17
N ASN A 905 -36.69 -4.30 -15.93
CA ASN A 905 -36.98 -4.04 -17.34
C ASN A 905 -36.53 -5.17 -18.30
N GLY A 906 -36.19 -6.34 -17.76
CA GLY A 906 -35.90 -7.54 -18.54
C GLY A 906 -34.47 -7.60 -19.10
N ARG A 907 -33.51 -6.88 -18.52
CA ARG A 907 -32.09 -6.98 -18.91
C ARG A 907 -31.25 -7.54 -17.78
N SER A 908 -30.57 -8.64 -18.05
CA SER A 908 -29.63 -9.22 -17.09
C SER A 908 -28.42 -8.30 -16.88
N VAL A 909 -27.85 -8.35 -15.68
CA VAL A 909 -26.73 -7.50 -15.29
C VAL A 909 -25.63 -8.34 -14.65
N LEU A 910 -24.41 -8.23 -15.18
CA LEU A 910 -23.19 -8.57 -14.46
C LEU A 910 -22.74 -7.35 -13.66
N THR A 911 -22.57 -7.50 -12.34
CA THR A 911 -22.01 -6.45 -11.50
C THR A 911 -20.79 -6.92 -10.74
N HIS A 912 -19.75 -6.08 -10.74
CA HIS A 912 -18.52 -6.34 -10.02
C HIS A 912 -17.89 -5.03 -9.55
N CYS A 913 -16.81 -5.12 -8.80
CA CYS A 913 -15.95 -3.97 -8.48
C CYS A 913 -14.50 -4.40 -8.66
N SER A 914 -13.59 -4.08 -7.74
CA SER A 914 -12.25 -4.69 -7.74
C SER A 914 -12.33 -6.16 -7.35
N ASP A 915 -12.59 -6.46 -6.07
CA ASP A 915 -12.56 -7.85 -5.56
C ASP A 915 -13.96 -8.48 -5.41
N GLY A 916 -15.04 -7.71 -5.59
CA GLY A 916 -16.39 -8.28 -5.66
C GLY A 916 -17.01 -8.67 -4.31
N TRP A 917 -16.49 -8.17 -3.18
CA TRP A 917 -17.01 -8.45 -1.83
C TRP A 917 -17.42 -7.22 -1.01
N ASP A 918 -17.13 -6.00 -1.46
CA ASP A 918 -17.54 -4.75 -0.78
C ASP A 918 -18.72 -4.09 -1.52
N ARG A 919 -18.41 -3.20 -2.47
CA ARG A 919 -19.40 -2.44 -3.26
C ARG A 919 -20.39 -3.33 -4.00
N THR A 920 -19.93 -4.47 -4.50
CA THR A 920 -20.77 -5.47 -5.16
C THR A 920 -21.81 -6.04 -4.19
N ALA A 921 -21.43 -6.37 -2.95
CA ALA A 921 -22.38 -6.86 -1.95
C ALA A 921 -23.42 -5.77 -1.60
N GLN A 922 -22.99 -4.51 -1.46
CA GLN A 922 -23.88 -3.38 -1.22
C GLN A 922 -24.93 -3.24 -2.33
N MET A 923 -24.48 -3.22 -3.58
CA MET A 923 -25.35 -3.04 -4.74
C MET A 923 -26.33 -4.18 -4.93
N VAL A 924 -25.83 -5.43 -4.89
CA VAL A 924 -26.64 -6.62 -5.13
C VAL A 924 -27.68 -6.79 -4.04
N ALA A 925 -27.29 -6.67 -2.76
CA ALA A 925 -28.23 -6.86 -1.65
C ALA A 925 -29.33 -5.78 -1.63
N LEU A 926 -29.01 -4.51 -1.92
CA LEU A 926 -30.03 -3.46 -2.04
C LEU A 926 -30.93 -3.66 -3.24
N ALA A 927 -30.39 -4.04 -4.39
CA ALA A 927 -31.21 -4.32 -5.57
C ALA A 927 -32.16 -5.49 -5.32
N GLU A 928 -31.69 -6.56 -4.67
CA GLU A 928 -32.53 -7.68 -4.25
C GLU A 928 -33.64 -7.25 -3.28
N LEU A 929 -33.34 -6.42 -2.28
CA LEU A 929 -34.35 -5.83 -1.39
C LEU A 929 -35.41 -5.01 -2.15
N MET A 930 -35.00 -4.27 -3.19
CA MET A 930 -35.89 -3.48 -4.05
C MET A 930 -36.75 -4.37 -4.96
N LEU A 931 -36.25 -5.51 -5.40
CA LEU A 931 -36.88 -6.38 -6.40
C LEU A 931 -37.78 -7.47 -5.79
N ASP A 932 -37.40 -8.02 -4.64
CA ASP A 932 -38.03 -9.21 -4.06
C ASP A 932 -38.64 -8.89 -2.69
N PRO A 933 -39.99 -8.86 -2.57
CA PRO A 933 -40.67 -8.59 -1.32
C PRO A 933 -40.31 -9.55 -0.18
N TYR A 934 -39.84 -10.78 -0.48
CA TYR A 934 -39.40 -11.71 0.56
C TYR A 934 -38.29 -11.10 1.42
N TYR A 935 -37.31 -10.43 0.81
CA TYR A 935 -36.21 -9.83 1.56
C TYR A 935 -36.61 -8.61 2.41
N ARG A 936 -37.84 -8.12 2.25
CA ARG A 936 -38.43 -7.07 3.10
C ARG A 936 -39.09 -7.63 4.36
N THR A 937 -39.29 -8.95 4.43
CA THR A 937 -39.72 -9.65 5.67
C THR A 937 -38.56 -9.73 6.66
N LEU A 938 -38.85 -9.90 7.94
CA LEU A 938 -37.84 -10.06 8.99
C LEU A 938 -36.95 -11.27 8.69
N CYS A 939 -37.54 -12.42 8.36
CA CYS A 939 -36.81 -13.63 8.01
C CYS A 939 -36.01 -13.46 6.70
N GLY A 940 -36.63 -12.92 5.65
CA GLY A 940 -35.96 -12.75 4.37
C GLY A 940 -34.78 -11.79 4.44
N PHE A 941 -34.84 -10.74 5.25
CA PHE A 941 -33.68 -9.86 5.43
C PHE A 941 -32.50 -10.57 6.10
N GLN A 942 -32.76 -11.48 7.05
CA GLN A 942 -31.70 -12.32 7.66
C GLN A 942 -31.04 -13.20 6.59
N VAL A 943 -31.86 -13.82 5.73
CA VAL A 943 -31.38 -14.63 4.59
C VAL A 943 -30.58 -13.78 3.60
N LEU A 944 -31.01 -12.55 3.32
CA LEU A 944 -30.28 -11.61 2.46
C LEU A 944 -28.88 -11.32 3.01
N VAL A 945 -28.77 -11.04 4.31
CA VAL A 945 -27.48 -10.79 4.98
C VAL A 945 -26.60 -12.03 4.98
N GLU A 946 -27.14 -13.20 5.33
CA GLU A 946 -26.37 -14.46 5.30
C GLU A 946 -25.91 -14.80 3.89
N LYS A 947 -26.74 -14.60 2.85
CA LYS A 947 -26.39 -14.86 1.45
C LYS A 947 -25.36 -13.86 0.93
N GLU A 948 -25.73 -12.59 0.82
CA GLU A 948 -25.00 -11.60 0.03
C GLU A 948 -23.74 -11.06 0.70
N TRP A 949 -23.71 -11.10 2.04
CA TRP A 949 -22.59 -10.62 2.83
C TRP A 949 -21.78 -11.78 3.40
N CYS A 950 -22.41 -12.68 4.14
CA CYS A 950 -21.68 -13.65 4.94
C CYS A 950 -21.20 -14.86 4.09
N ALA A 951 -22.05 -15.39 3.22
CA ALA A 951 -21.74 -16.55 2.38
C ALA A 951 -20.87 -16.17 1.17
N PHE A 952 -21.17 -15.03 0.53
CA PHE A 952 -20.36 -14.46 -0.55
C PHE A 952 -19.07 -13.77 -0.09
N GLY A 953 -18.75 -13.79 1.20
CA GLY A 953 -17.41 -13.50 1.72
C GLY A 953 -17.05 -12.02 1.78
N HIS A 954 -17.96 -11.18 2.27
CA HIS A 954 -17.57 -9.88 2.80
C HIS A 954 -16.60 -10.07 3.96
N GLN A 955 -15.49 -9.34 3.94
CA GLN A 955 -14.39 -9.51 4.89
C GLN A 955 -14.69 -8.81 6.23
N PHE A 956 -15.70 -9.28 6.98
CA PHE A 956 -16.15 -8.64 8.23
C PHE A 956 -15.02 -8.49 9.24
N ALA A 957 -14.24 -9.55 9.52
CA ALA A 957 -13.15 -9.47 10.48
C ALA A 957 -12.10 -8.43 10.08
N LEU A 958 -11.75 -8.36 8.79
CA LEU A 958 -10.80 -7.37 8.28
C LEU A 958 -11.36 -5.94 8.32
N ARG A 959 -12.60 -5.74 7.85
CA ARG A 959 -13.25 -4.42 7.70
C ARG A 959 -13.65 -3.81 9.03
N CYS A 960 -14.14 -4.63 9.96
CA CYS A 960 -14.52 -4.21 11.30
C CYS A 960 -13.35 -4.26 12.28
N GLY A 961 -12.23 -4.90 11.92
CA GLY A 961 -11.05 -5.01 12.77
C GLY A 961 -11.30 -5.87 14.00
N HIS A 962 -11.91 -7.04 13.82
CA HIS A 962 -12.12 -8.02 14.89
C HIS A 962 -10.79 -8.68 15.26
N ALA A 963 -10.45 -8.63 16.55
CA ALA A 963 -9.30 -9.32 17.14
C ALA A 963 -7.98 -9.22 16.35
N ARG A 964 -7.58 -7.98 16.03
CA ARG A 964 -6.26 -7.71 15.45
C ARG A 964 -5.50 -6.75 16.34
N SER A 965 -4.24 -7.09 16.63
CA SER A 965 -3.33 -6.26 17.42
C SER A 965 -2.90 -4.94 16.76
N ASP A 966 -3.19 -4.77 15.46
CA ASP A 966 -2.86 -3.57 14.70
C ASP A 966 -4.01 -2.56 14.69
N VAL A 967 -3.82 -1.48 15.46
CA VAL A 967 -4.73 -0.33 15.59
C VAL A 967 -4.76 0.50 14.30
N SER A 968 -3.69 0.50 13.50
CA SER A 968 -3.54 1.36 12.31
C SER A 968 -4.12 0.78 11.02
N ASN A 969 -4.70 -0.44 11.07
CA ASN A 969 -5.19 -1.19 9.93
C ASN A 969 -5.95 -0.34 8.89
N ASP A 970 -5.28 -0.09 7.77
CA ASP A 970 -5.78 0.65 6.61
C ASP A 970 -6.85 -0.11 5.80
N GLN A 971 -7.13 -1.37 6.15
CA GLN A 971 -8.21 -2.16 5.57
C GLN A 971 -9.54 -2.02 6.32
N ARG A 972 -9.57 -1.33 7.47
CA ARG A 972 -10.80 -1.04 8.22
C ARG A 972 -11.67 -0.05 7.46
N SER A 973 -12.96 -0.34 7.34
CA SER A 973 -13.95 0.54 6.70
C SER A 973 -15.38 0.12 7.05
N PRO A 974 -16.31 1.07 7.31
CA PRO A 974 -17.69 0.79 7.71
C PRO A 974 -18.59 0.43 6.51
N VAL A 975 -18.17 -0.53 5.68
CA VAL A 975 -18.86 -0.89 4.43
C VAL A 975 -20.27 -1.45 4.71
N PHE A 976 -20.40 -2.34 5.70
CA PHE A 976 -21.69 -2.89 6.12
C PHE A 976 -22.58 -1.83 6.77
N LEU A 977 -22.03 -0.98 7.65
CA LEU A 977 -22.78 0.12 8.26
C LEU A 977 -23.31 1.12 7.21
N LEU A 978 -22.51 1.45 6.19
CA LEU A 978 -22.95 2.29 5.08
C LEU A 978 -24.13 1.66 4.33
N TRP A 979 -24.14 0.33 4.17
CA TRP A 979 -25.26 -0.39 3.58
C TRP A 979 -26.50 -0.40 4.47
N ILE A 980 -26.33 -0.62 5.79
CA ILE A 980 -27.44 -0.54 6.74
C ILE A 980 -28.05 0.87 6.76
N ASP A 981 -27.25 1.94 6.64
CA ASP A 981 -27.78 3.31 6.46
C ASP A 981 -28.61 3.41 5.18
N CYS A 982 -28.15 2.84 4.06
CA CYS A 982 -28.95 2.78 2.83
C CYS A 982 -30.29 2.04 3.04
N VAL A 983 -30.32 0.95 3.81
CA VAL A 983 -31.56 0.25 4.18
C VAL A 983 -32.43 1.12 5.10
N TRP A 984 -31.83 1.88 6.02
CA TRP A 984 -32.56 2.87 6.82
C TRP A 984 -33.21 3.95 5.95
N GLN A 985 -32.50 4.47 4.93
CA GLN A 985 -33.08 5.39 3.95
C GLN A 985 -34.28 4.77 3.22
N TYR A 986 -34.21 3.46 2.95
CA TYR A 986 -35.25 2.69 2.26
C TYR A 986 -36.51 2.56 3.12
N ILE A 987 -36.40 2.05 4.35
CA ILE A 987 -37.57 1.90 5.25
C ILE A 987 -38.19 3.24 5.62
N ARG A 988 -37.38 4.33 5.69
CA ARG A 988 -37.91 5.67 5.94
C ARG A 988 -38.74 6.19 4.76
N GLN A 989 -38.37 5.84 3.53
CA GLN A 989 -39.14 6.23 2.33
C GLN A 989 -40.35 5.32 2.09
N TYR A 990 -40.31 4.08 2.61
CA TYR A 990 -41.37 3.08 2.49
C TYR A 990 -41.76 2.50 3.85
N PRO A 991 -42.43 3.28 4.72
CA PRO A 991 -42.64 2.92 6.13
C PRO A 991 -43.54 1.69 6.36
N THR A 992 -44.27 1.22 5.35
CA THR A 992 -45.19 0.08 5.44
C THR A 992 -44.70 -1.17 4.70
N GLU A 993 -43.58 -1.09 3.98
CA GLU A 993 -43.17 -2.11 3.01
C GLU A 993 -42.13 -3.11 3.55
N CYS A 994 -41.56 -2.83 4.73
CA CYS A 994 -40.64 -3.72 5.42
C CYS A 994 -41.23 -4.16 6.77
N GLU A 995 -41.13 -5.46 7.05
CA GLU A 995 -41.58 -6.08 8.29
C GLU A 995 -40.65 -5.76 9.45
N PHE A 996 -39.39 -5.47 9.20
CA PHE A 996 -38.43 -5.06 10.23
C PHE A 996 -38.42 -3.54 10.42
N ASN A 997 -38.11 -3.09 11.64
CA ASN A 997 -38.09 -1.68 12.03
C ASN A 997 -36.65 -1.12 12.21
N GLU A 998 -36.53 0.14 12.61
CA GLU A 998 -35.22 0.77 12.86
C GLU A 998 -34.43 0.10 14.01
N SER A 999 -35.13 -0.42 15.03
CA SER A 999 -34.49 -1.13 16.15
C SER A 999 -33.73 -2.37 15.67
N PHE A 1000 -34.25 -3.07 14.66
CA PHE A 1000 -33.57 -4.20 14.04
C PHE A 1000 -32.27 -3.77 13.34
N LEU A 1001 -32.31 -2.66 12.58
CA LEU A 1001 -31.12 -2.13 11.92
C LEU A 1001 -30.05 -1.64 12.92
N LEU A 1002 -30.47 -1.02 14.02
CA LEU A 1002 -29.57 -0.62 15.11
C LEU A 1002 -28.91 -1.83 15.77
N ALA A 1003 -29.67 -2.91 16.01
CA ALA A 1003 -29.11 -4.14 16.57
C ALA A 1003 -28.04 -4.75 15.66
N LEU A 1004 -28.24 -4.75 14.34
CA LEU A 1004 -27.21 -5.19 13.38
C LEU A 1004 -25.98 -4.27 13.39
N ALA A 1005 -26.19 -2.96 13.42
CA ALA A 1005 -25.12 -1.97 13.43
C ALA A 1005 -24.27 -2.02 14.72
N ASP A 1006 -24.86 -2.36 15.86
CA ASP A 1006 -24.15 -2.57 17.12
C ASP A 1006 -23.42 -3.92 17.11
N HIS A 1007 -24.11 -5.00 16.72
CA HIS A 1007 -23.55 -6.34 16.83
C HIS A 1007 -22.52 -6.70 15.77
N VAL A 1008 -22.45 -5.96 14.66
CA VAL A 1008 -21.35 -6.10 13.70
C VAL A 1008 -20.00 -5.81 14.35
N TYR A 1009 -19.94 -5.03 15.44
CA TYR A 1009 -18.71 -4.74 16.18
C TYR A 1009 -18.56 -5.53 17.48
N SER A 1010 -19.67 -5.97 18.08
CA SER A 1010 -19.69 -6.56 19.43
C SER A 1010 -18.92 -7.87 19.58
N CYS A 1011 -18.86 -8.70 18.52
CA CYS A 1011 -18.40 -10.08 18.57
C CYS A 1011 -19.04 -10.92 19.70
N LYS A 1012 -20.28 -10.60 20.10
CA LYS A 1012 -21.11 -11.46 20.97
C LYS A 1012 -21.59 -12.72 20.23
N PHE A 1013 -21.82 -12.58 18.92
CA PHE A 1013 -22.31 -13.62 18.03
C PHE A 1013 -21.28 -13.95 16.94
N GLY A 1014 -21.38 -15.15 16.38
CA GLY A 1014 -20.52 -15.64 15.30
C GLY A 1014 -20.89 -15.13 13.91
N THR A 1015 -22.08 -14.54 13.74
CA THR A 1015 -22.65 -14.17 12.42
C THR A 1015 -21.70 -13.34 11.57
N PHE A 1016 -21.10 -12.29 12.16
CA PHE A 1016 -20.19 -11.34 11.50
C PHE A 1016 -18.70 -11.60 11.84
N MET A 1017 -18.36 -12.83 12.27
CA MET A 1017 -16.97 -13.22 12.48
C MET A 1017 -16.34 -13.76 11.19
N PHE A 1018 -15.01 -13.66 11.10
CA PHE A 1018 -14.20 -14.13 9.97
C PHE A 1018 -14.50 -13.41 8.64
N ASP A 1019 -13.84 -13.81 7.56
CA ASP A 1019 -13.89 -13.12 6.26
C ASP A 1019 -14.56 -13.92 5.14
N CYS A 1020 -14.87 -15.21 5.35
CA CYS A 1020 -15.61 -16.02 4.39
C CYS A 1020 -16.35 -17.22 5.01
N GLU A 1021 -17.25 -17.83 4.23
CA GLU A 1021 -18.02 -19.02 4.63
C GLU A 1021 -17.11 -20.18 5.08
N ARG A 1022 -16.01 -20.44 4.35
CA ARG A 1022 -15.06 -21.51 4.68
C ARG A 1022 -14.53 -21.38 6.09
N GLN A 1023 -13.97 -20.20 6.42
CA GLN A 1023 -13.41 -19.92 7.73
C GLN A 1023 -14.45 -20.09 8.85
N ARG A 1024 -15.67 -19.58 8.65
CA ARG A 1024 -16.77 -19.73 9.61
C ARG A 1024 -17.11 -21.21 9.82
N LYS A 1025 -17.30 -21.99 8.76
CA LYS A 1025 -17.65 -23.42 8.87
C LYS A 1025 -16.54 -24.25 9.52
N ASP A 1026 -15.28 -24.00 9.17
CA ASP A 1026 -14.14 -24.73 9.73
C ASP A 1026 -13.97 -24.50 11.25
N LEU A 1027 -14.38 -23.33 11.75
CA LEU A 1027 -14.29 -22.97 13.16
C LEU A 1027 -15.55 -23.34 13.94
N PHE A 1028 -16.74 -23.06 13.41
CA PHE A 1028 -18.01 -23.35 14.09
C PHE A 1028 -18.35 -24.84 14.15
N THR A 1029 -17.67 -25.68 13.37
CA THR A 1029 -17.71 -27.14 13.56
C THR A 1029 -16.96 -27.61 14.82
N LYS A 1030 -15.99 -26.81 15.30
CA LYS A 1030 -15.13 -27.14 16.45
C LYS A 1030 -15.56 -26.44 17.73
N HIS A 1031 -16.20 -25.28 17.61
CA HIS A 1031 -16.61 -24.44 18.72
C HIS A 1031 -18.09 -24.12 18.63
N ARG A 1032 -18.80 -24.20 19.76
CA ARG A 1032 -20.20 -23.76 19.84
C ARG A 1032 -20.24 -22.24 19.84
N VAL A 1033 -20.85 -21.65 18.81
CA VAL A 1033 -21.02 -20.21 18.66
C VAL A 1033 -22.45 -19.94 18.20
N LEU A 1034 -23.08 -18.89 18.74
CA LEU A 1034 -24.46 -18.55 18.43
C LEU A 1034 -24.56 -17.52 17.31
N SER A 1035 -25.64 -17.63 16.54
CA SER A 1035 -26.03 -16.60 15.58
C SER A 1035 -26.87 -15.51 16.25
N ILE A 1036 -26.68 -14.27 15.82
CA ILE A 1036 -27.49 -13.11 16.21
C ILE A 1036 -28.98 -13.32 15.93
N TRP A 1037 -29.31 -14.11 14.89
CA TRP A 1037 -30.69 -14.39 14.50
C TRP A 1037 -31.47 -15.10 15.60
N SER A 1038 -30.80 -15.93 16.41
CA SER A 1038 -31.42 -16.64 17.53
C SER A 1038 -31.98 -15.68 18.58
N GLU A 1039 -31.22 -14.62 18.90
CA GLU A 1039 -31.63 -13.58 19.85
C GLU A 1039 -32.72 -12.71 19.23
N ILE A 1040 -32.53 -12.25 17.99
CA ILE A 1040 -33.51 -11.42 17.27
C ILE A 1040 -34.86 -12.11 17.17
N ASN A 1041 -34.90 -13.37 16.77
CA ASN A 1041 -36.15 -14.11 16.59
C ASN A 1041 -36.83 -14.46 17.92
N SER A 1042 -36.07 -14.64 19.00
CA SER A 1042 -36.64 -14.81 20.34
C SER A 1042 -37.35 -13.55 20.86
N GLN A 1043 -37.03 -12.38 20.29
CA GLN A 1043 -37.60 -11.08 20.64
C GLN A 1043 -38.23 -10.40 19.41
N SER A 1044 -38.78 -11.19 18.48
CA SER A 1044 -39.25 -10.71 17.17
C SER A 1044 -40.19 -9.51 17.27
N ASP A 1045 -41.09 -9.49 18.26
CA ASP A 1045 -42.05 -8.40 18.48
C ASP A 1045 -41.38 -7.02 18.60
N ARG A 1046 -40.16 -6.95 19.14
CA ARG A 1046 -39.40 -5.70 19.30
C ARG A 1046 -38.79 -5.21 17.98
N PHE A 1047 -38.56 -6.13 17.04
CA PHE A 1047 -37.92 -5.89 15.76
C PHE A 1047 -38.91 -5.78 14.60
N THR A 1048 -40.16 -6.18 14.84
CA THR A 1048 -41.25 -6.08 13.87
C THR A 1048 -41.79 -4.65 13.78
N ASN A 1049 -42.09 -4.22 12.57
CA ASN A 1049 -42.78 -3.00 12.23
C ASN A 1049 -44.29 -3.25 12.24
N HIS A 1050 -45.01 -2.72 13.23
CA HIS A 1050 -46.46 -2.87 13.33
C HIS A 1050 -47.24 -2.18 12.20
N MET A 1051 -46.60 -1.30 11.43
CA MET A 1051 -47.18 -0.68 10.24
C MET A 1051 -46.94 -1.51 8.97
N TYR A 1052 -46.32 -2.69 9.06
CA TYR A 1052 -46.07 -3.55 7.92
C TYR A 1052 -47.39 -3.97 7.26
N ALA A 1053 -47.60 -3.43 6.07
CA ALA A 1053 -48.76 -3.63 5.22
C ALA A 1053 -48.27 -3.46 3.78
N PRO A 1054 -47.56 -4.47 3.23
CA PRO A 1054 -46.92 -4.34 1.93
C PRO A 1054 -47.98 -4.19 0.83
N SER A 1055 -47.72 -3.31 -0.14
CA SER A 1055 -48.62 -3.11 -1.26
C SER A 1055 -48.63 -4.33 -2.19
N GLU A 1056 -49.83 -4.89 -2.45
CA GLU A 1056 -50.00 -5.97 -3.43
C GLU A 1056 -49.66 -5.54 -4.87
N GLN A 1057 -49.63 -4.24 -5.16
CA GLN A 1057 -49.46 -3.69 -6.51
C GLN A 1057 -48.01 -3.34 -6.84
N ALA A 1058 -47.16 -3.07 -5.84
CA ALA A 1058 -45.79 -2.56 -6.03
C ALA A 1058 -44.73 -3.63 -5.77
N THR A 1059 -44.50 -4.49 -6.76
CA THR A 1059 -43.48 -5.55 -6.68
C THR A 1059 -42.06 -4.97 -6.57
N VAL A 1060 -41.76 -3.90 -7.32
CA VAL A 1060 -40.46 -3.20 -7.27
C VAL A 1060 -40.60 -1.81 -6.65
N LEU A 1061 -39.77 -1.54 -5.64
CA LEU A 1061 -39.74 -0.28 -4.91
C LEU A 1061 -38.36 0.35 -5.01
N ALA A 1062 -38.25 1.49 -5.70
CA ALA A 1062 -36.99 2.18 -5.92
C ALA A 1062 -36.99 3.54 -5.18
N PRO A 1063 -36.23 3.69 -4.08
CA PRO A 1063 -36.23 4.91 -3.28
C PRO A 1063 -35.69 6.09 -4.08
N SER A 1064 -36.09 7.30 -3.68
CA SER A 1064 -35.54 8.52 -4.25
C SER A 1064 -34.07 8.70 -3.88
N THR A 1065 -33.23 8.96 -4.88
CA THR A 1065 -31.79 9.16 -4.75
C THR A 1065 -31.38 10.63 -4.93
N LEU A 1066 -32.34 11.56 -4.80
CA LEU A 1066 -32.08 13.00 -4.79
C LEU A 1066 -31.46 13.39 -3.47
N SER A 1067 -30.42 14.24 -3.47
CA SER A 1067 -29.70 14.63 -2.25
C SER A 1067 -30.62 15.16 -1.14
N LYS A 1068 -31.66 15.95 -1.49
CA LYS A 1068 -32.65 16.48 -0.54
C LYS A 1068 -33.44 15.40 0.22
N ASN A 1069 -33.53 14.20 -0.35
CA ASN A 1069 -34.25 13.06 0.20
C ASN A 1069 -33.33 12.10 0.95
N ILE A 1070 -32.00 12.30 0.93
CA ILE A 1070 -31.08 11.53 1.76
C ILE A 1070 -30.91 12.27 3.09
N LYS A 1071 -31.16 11.59 4.21
CA LYS A 1071 -31.16 12.20 5.54
C LYS A 1071 -30.09 11.56 6.42
N LEU A 1072 -29.55 12.30 7.38
CA LEU A 1072 -28.70 11.70 8.41
C LEU A 1072 -29.52 10.72 9.26
N TRP A 1073 -29.01 9.52 9.48
CA TRP A 1073 -29.58 8.54 10.39
C TRP A 1073 -29.33 8.96 11.85
N LYS A 1074 -30.17 9.88 12.34
CA LYS A 1074 -30.04 10.46 13.68
C LYS A 1074 -30.07 9.39 14.78
N GLY A 1075 -30.93 8.38 14.63
CA GLY A 1075 -31.04 7.27 15.57
C GLY A 1075 -29.76 6.46 15.78
N TYR A 1076 -28.80 6.51 14.84
CA TYR A 1076 -27.50 5.87 14.99
C TYR A 1076 -26.37 6.86 15.30
N PHE A 1077 -26.25 7.95 14.53
CA PHE A 1077 -25.12 8.89 14.64
C PHE A 1077 -25.29 9.93 15.75
N CYS A 1078 -26.53 10.32 16.07
CA CYS A 1078 -26.83 11.36 17.05
C CYS A 1078 -27.30 10.82 18.39
N ARG A 1079 -27.45 9.49 18.55
CA ARG A 1079 -27.96 8.85 19.78
C ARG A 1079 -27.06 9.05 21.01
N TRP A 1080 -25.83 9.53 20.80
CA TRP A 1080 -24.85 9.82 21.86
C TRP A 1080 -24.59 11.30 22.06
N ASP A 1081 -25.15 12.17 21.23
CA ASP A 1081 -24.90 13.61 21.30
C ASP A 1081 -25.94 14.29 22.22
N PRO A 1082 -25.55 14.74 23.42
CA PRO A 1082 -26.46 15.38 24.36
C PRO A 1082 -26.87 16.79 23.93
N THR A 1083 -26.25 17.35 22.89
CA THR A 1083 -26.56 18.69 22.36
C THR A 1083 -27.72 18.68 21.36
N PHE A 1084 -28.17 17.50 20.93
CA PHE A 1084 -29.28 17.39 19.98
C PHE A 1084 -30.61 17.71 20.67
N VAL A 1085 -31.37 18.67 20.12
CA VAL A 1085 -32.69 19.08 20.65
C VAL A 1085 -33.77 18.85 19.58
N PRO A 1086 -34.82 18.03 19.86
CA PRO A 1086 -35.01 17.22 21.07
C PRO A 1086 -33.98 16.07 21.17
N PRO A 1087 -33.70 15.55 22.38
CA PRO A 1087 -32.76 14.43 22.57
C PRO A 1087 -33.14 13.21 21.74
N VAL A 1088 -32.14 12.53 21.18
CA VAL A 1088 -32.32 11.27 20.47
C VAL A 1088 -32.24 10.12 21.47
N PRO A 1089 -33.22 9.19 21.50
CA PRO A 1089 -33.14 8.01 22.35
C PRO A 1089 -31.88 7.18 22.10
N ALA A 1090 -31.18 6.86 23.19
CA ALA A 1090 -29.91 6.16 23.19
C ALA A 1090 -30.11 4.64 23.35
N PHE A 1091 -30.50 3.95 22.28
CA PHE A 1091 -30.66 2.49 22.31
C PHE A 1091 -29.36 1.76 21.96
N GLN A 1092 -28.99 0.78 22.78
CA GLN A 1092 -27.90 -0.18 22.54
C GLN A 1092 -28.41 -1.61 22.70
N TRP A 1093 -27.78 -2.54 21.99
CA TRP A 1093 -28.23 -3.94 21.93
C TRP A 1093 -27.23 -4.95 22.46
N TYR A 1094 -26.20 -4.52 23.22
CA TYR A 1094 -25.12 -5.40 23.70
C TYR A 1094 -25.55 -6.46 24.72
#